data_AF-A0A4Q2DW60-F1
#
_entry.id   AF-A0A4Q2DW60-F1
#
_cell.length_a   1.000
_cell.length_b   1.000
_cell.length_c   1.000
_cell.angle_alpha   90.00
_cell.angle_beta   90.00
_cell.angle_gamma   90.00
#
_symmetry.space_group_name_H-M   'P 1'
#
loop_
_entity.id
_entity.type
_entity.pdbx_description
1 polymer ?
#
loop_
_entity_poly.entity_id
_entity_poly.type
_entity_poly.pdbx_seq_one_letter_code
_entity_poly.pdbx_strand_id
1 'polypeptide(L)'
;MHSKFLPFLALLLIPHLVNAHYIFDKFFAENIQELKTNIRQPKVVDPLLDVTADDMRCNVNKGLASQTATIPAGSMVGFELDTVIFHPGPAAFYLGKVPEGETAATWDGSGPQWFKIAEWGGKYDPEMWDFEPLNVRKLNTTIPSSTPSGEYLLRVEQIGLLIPLEPQFYISCAQIKVVNGGDGFPASMVAIPGHIQPDDPGLLLDIYHPIAGTTYTVGLSIVAHEIRLPYTDRHLSCSQPYTFFGMLYARGQLRIPSLARTAKAMSSASATSSIPALPLQPPSVDEEATLFNARVQEMEEFFTQPRFKGIKRPYSASTIVAKQGSLPVLPLPSSLLADKLFKLFSRAEQEKKPVHTMGAIDPIQMTQMARHQEVVYVSGWAASSVLTTGNNEVGPDLGDYPYTTVPNQVHRIFRAQQLHDKKNYDERMTATPEQRVKLENVDYLRPIIADADTGHGGTSAVMKLVKLFVESGTSAIHLEDQLHGGKKCGHLGGKVLVPTSTHISRLIASRFQTDLMKSTMLLIARTDSESGKLISSTVDAADHEFILGVTKTDSQPLAQVIAEAEAAGASGAEIDRLEKSWVDEHPLCTFDQAVAKEIEASSIKDKEGALKTYNEAAKGKSNNEARAIAADILNKQVSWDWDGLHSTAVTTAELARRFKDEGMLAYVNLIQKKEKEIGCDVLTHQKWSGANYIDRILSSVSAGSSSTSAVGKDSTEHSF
;
A
#
# COMPACT_ATOMS: atom_id res chain seq x y z
N MET A 1 -54.92 6.51 -4.30
CA MET A 1 -54.95 5.22 -5.03
C MET A 1 -53.53 4.89 -5.50
N HIS A 2 -53.22 3.60 -5.48
CA HIS A 2 -51.96 2.87 -5.72
C HIS A 2 -51.16 3.26 -7.00
N SER A 3 -49.89 2.92 -7.25
CA SER A 3 -48.72 2.32 -6.56
C SER A 3 -47.59 2.13 -7.61
N LYS A 4 -46.31 2.19 -7.18
CA LYS A 4 -45.08 1.50 -7.67
C LYS A 4 -43.91 2.31 -8.32
N PHE A 5 -42.87 2.53 -7.48
CA PHE A 5 -41.40 2.32 -7.61
C PHE A 5 -40.48 3.10 -8.60
N LEU A 6 -39.62 3.99 -8.01
CA LEU A 6 -38.12 4.18 -8.03
C LEU A 6 -37.26 4.05 -9.32
N PRO A 7 -35.99 4.58 -9.38
CA PRO A 7 -35.31 5.63 -8.57
C PRO A 7 -34.37 6.65 -9.32
N PHE A 8 -33.93 7.63 -8.52
CA PHE A 8 -32.91 8.71 -8.61
C PHE A 8 -31.47 8.39 -9.10
N LEU A 9 -30.68 9.43 -9.45
CA LEU A 9 -29.23 9.48 -9.14
C LEU A 9 -28.67 10.89 -8.87
N ALA A 10 -27.80 10.96 -7.85
CA ALA A 10 -26.99 12.07 -7.33
C ALA A 10 -25.48 11.82 -7.58
N LEU A 11 -24.58 12.78 -7.28
CA LEU A 11 -23.11 12.60 -7.27
C LEU A 11 -22.43 13.61 -6.30
N LEU A 12 -21.17 13.44 -5.84
CA LEU A 12 -20.55 12.56 -4.82
C LEU A 12 -19.14 13.16 -4.49
N LEU A 13 -18.59 12.94 -3.28
CA LEU A 13 -17.19 13.23 -2.88
C LEU A 13 -16.17 12.42 -3.73
N ILE A 14 -14.99 12.98 -4.06
CA ILE A 14 -13.92 12.26 -4.81
C ILE A 14 -12.71 11.94 -3.90
N PRO A 15 -12.45 10.65 -3.60
CA PRO A 15 -11.21 10.16 -3.00
C PRO A 15 -10.11 9.98 -4.05
N HIS A 16 -8.84 10.27 -3.73
CA HIS A 16 -7.71 9.82 -4.54
C HIS A 16 -7.42 8.34 -4.26
N LEU A 17 -8.05 7.48 -5.07
CA LEU A 17 -7.72 6.05 -5.17
C LEU A 17 -6.36 5.91 -5.87
N VAL A 18 -5.34 5.42 -5.18
CA VAL A 18 -4.15 4.87 -5.86
C VAL A 18 -4.59 3.54 -6.47
N ASN A 19 -4.85 3.56 -7.78
CA ASN A 19 -5.26 2.38 -8.52
C ASN A 19 -4.02 1.53 -8.86
N ALA A 20 -3.96 0.29 -8.38
CA ALA A 20 -2.87 -0.67 -8.68
C ALA A 20 -3.01 -1.28 -10.09
N HIS A 21 -4.02 -0.85 -10.83
CA HIS A 21 -4.36 -1.30 -12.17
C HIS A 21 -4.60 -0.09 -13.08
N TYR A 22 -4.65 -0.35 -14.38
CA TYR A 22 -4.91 0.66 -15.41
C TYR A 22 -5.90 0.15 -16.43
N ILE A 23 -6.49 1.08 -17.17
CA ILE A 23 -7.53 0.79 -18.13
C ILE A 23 -7.30 1.60 -19.40
N PHE A 24 -7.47 0.96 -20.55
CA PHE A 24 -7.57 1.67 -21.83
C PHE A 24 -8.95 2.32 -21.89
N ASP A 25 -9.07 3.60 -21.56
CA ASP A 25 -10.37 4.27 -21.41
C ASP A 25 -10.69 5.26 -22.54
N LYS A 26 -9.77 5.42 -23.51
CA LYS A 26 -9.93 6.32 -24.66
C LYS A 26 -9.49 5.65 -25.95
N PHE A 27 -10.23 5.91 -27.03
CA PHE A 27 -9.86 5.57 -28.40
C PHE A 27 -9.44 6.84 -29.16
N PHE A 28 -8.44 6.76 -30.04
CA PHE A 28 -8.08 7.86 -30.93
C PHE A 28 -7.75 7.36 -32.34
N ALA A 29 -7.82 8.26 -33.32
CA ALA A 29 -7.39 8.01 -34.69
C ALA A 29 -6.83 9.31 -35.30
N GLU A 30 -6.20 9.22 -36.47
CA GLU A 30 -5.50 10.34 -37.17
C GLU A 30 -6.25 11.70 -37.16
N ASN A 31 -7.58 11.70 -37.23
CA ASN A 31 -8.41 12.90 -37.23
C ASN A 31 -9.50 12.90 -36.13
N ILE A 32 -9.35 12.03 -35.13
CA ILE A 32 -10.30 11.85 -34.03
C ILE A 32 -9.52 11.86 -32.72
N GLN A 33 -9.64 12.96 -31.97
CA GLN A 33 -8.98 13.08 -30.67
C GLN A 33 -9.78 12.35 -29.58
N GLU A 34 -9.11 11.42 -28.91
CA GLU A 34 -9.41 10.85 -27.59
C GLU A 34 -10.90 10.79 -27.20
N LEU A 35 -11.62 9.82 -27.80
CA LEU A 35 -13.04 9.62 -27.56
C LEU A 35 -13.30 8.44 -26.62
N LYS A 36 -14.02 8.72 -25.53
CA LYS A 36 -14.64 7.69 -24.66
C LYS A 36 -15.91 7.09 -25.26
N THR A 37 -16.46 7.68 -26.32
CA THR A 37 -17.76 7.30 -26.92
C THR A 37 -17.67 6.10 -27.85
N ASN A 38 -16.48 5.78 -28.36
CA ASN A 38 -16.27 4.66 -29.28
C ASN A 38 -15.75 3.41 -28.59
N ILE A 39 -15.34 3.49 -27.33
CA ILE A 39 -14.83 2.36 -26.57
C ILE A 39 -15.94 1.69 -25.75
N ARG A 40 -15.97 0.37 -25.76
CA ARG A 40 -16.73 -0.49 -24.84
C ARG A 40 -15.99 -0.45 -23.50
N GLN A 41 -16.26 0.59 -22.73
CA GLN A 41 -15.60 0.88 -21.46
C GLN A 41 -15.66 -0.34 -20.52
N PRO A 42 -14.51 -0.87 -20.07
CA PRO A 42 -14.50 -1.82 -18.97
C PRO A 42 -15.10 -1.18 -17.71
N LYS A 43 -16.00 -1.90 -17.01
CA LYS A 43 -16.69 -1.38 -15.81
C LYS A 43 -15.83 -1.38 -14.55
N VAL A 44 -14.77 -2.17 -14.56
CA VAL A 44 -13.80 -2.29 -13.46
C VAL A 44 -12.41 -2.12 -14.03
N VAL A 45 -11.51 -1.62 -13.19
CA VAL A 45 -10.10 -1.43 -13.52
C VAL A 45 -9.28 -2.70 -13.28
N ASP A 46 -9.88 -3.73 -12.67
CA ASP A 46 -9.21 -4.98 -12.36
C ASP A 46 -8.88 -5.80 -13.63
N PRO A 47 -7.72 -6.49 -13.65
CA PRO A 47 -7.34 -7.34 -14.78
C PRO A 47 -8.21 -8.60 -14.84
N LEU A 48 -8.33 -9.17 -16.05
CA LEU A 48 -8.86 -10.52 -16.21
C LEU A 48 -7.74 -11.54 -15.95
N LEU A 49 -8.08 -12.62 -15.25
CA LEU A 49 -7.14 -13.70 -14.91
C LEU A 49 -7.47 -15.03 -15.63
N ASP A 50 -8.74 -15.26 -15.97
CA ASP A 50 -9.19 -16.46 -16.65
C ASP A 50 -9.22 -16.25 -18.17
N VAL A 51 -8.22 -16.79 -18.87
CA VAL A 51 -8.08 -16.71 -20.34
C VAL A 51 -9.17 -17.48 -21.10
N THR A 52 -9.92 -18.34 -20.42
CA THR A 52 -11.01 -19.11 -21.01
C THR A 52 -12.36 -18.41 -20.87
N ALA A 53 -12.44 -17.34 -20.08
CA ALA A 53 -13.67 -16.61 -19.84
C ALA A 53 -14.12 -15.80 -21.06
N ASP A 54 -15.44 -15.73 -21.25
CA ASP A 54 -16.06 -14.93 -22.31
C ASP A 54 -15.71 -13.42 -22.25
N ASP A 55 -15.31 -12.94 -21.07
CA ASP A 55 -14.88 -11.56 -20.82
C ASP A 55 -13.58 -11.23 -21.57
N MET A 56 -12.78 -12.21 -21.99
CA MET A 56 -11.57 -12.00 -22.79
C MET A 56 -11.83 -11.30 -24.14
N ARG A 57 -13.06 -11.32 -24.64
CA ARG A 57 -13.45 -10.63 -25.89
C ARG A 57 -13.25 -9.12 -25.77
N CYS A 58 -13.99 -8.49 -24.85
CA CYS A 58 -14.06 -7.04 -24.69
C CYS A 58 -14.26 -6.62 -23.22
N ASN A 59 -13.60 -7.33 -22.30
CA ASN A 59 -13.68 -7.17 -20.85
C ASN A 59 -15.06 -7.48 -20.23
N VAL A 60 -15.14 -7.46 -18.89
CA VAL A 60 -16.34 -7.78 -18.11
C VAL A 60 -17.49 -6.83 -18.48
N ASN A 61 -18.67 -7.39 -18.70
CA ASN A 61 -19.92 -6.65 -18.84
C ASN A 61 -20.00 -5.79 -20.14
N LYS A 62 -19.73 -6.46 -21.27
CA LYS A 62 -19.83 -6.00 -22.67
C LYS A 62 -21.08 -5.12 -22.89
N GLY A 63 -20.91 -3.83 -23.13
CA GLY A 63 -22.06 -2.93 -23.18
C GLY A 63 -21.79 -1.58 -23.83
N LEU A 64 -21.93 -1.56 -25.16
CA LEU A 64 -22.31 -0.43 -26.02
C LEU A 64 -21.49 0.85 -25.86
N ALA A 65 -20.44 0.96 -26.68
CA ALA A 65 -19.95 2.27 -27.02
C ALA A 65 -21.08 3.07 -27.70
N SER A 66 -21.24 4.33 -27.34
CA SER A 66 -22.35 5.17 -27.82
C SER A 66 -22.23 5.56 -29.28
N GLN A 67 -21.05 5.39 -29.89
CA GLN A 67 -20.80 5.71 -31.28
C GLN A 67 -19.90 4.67 -31.95
N THR A 68 -20.06 4.52 -33.26
CA THR A 68 -19.14 3.77 -34.11
C THR A 68 -18.30 4.77 -34.90
N ALA A 69 -16.98 4.79 -34.69
CA ALA A 69 -16.09 5.73 -35.37
C ALA A 69 -15.89 5.30 -36.82
N THR A 70 -16.09 6.20 -37.78
CA THR A 70 -15.83 5.89 -39.19
C THR A 70 -14.36 6.18 -39.52
N ILE A 71 -13.60 5.16 -39.91
CA ILE A 71 -12.15 5.22 -40.11
C ILE A 71 -11.82 4.73 -41.52
N PRO A 72 -11.13 5.51 -42.36
CA PRO A 72 -10.61 4.99 -43.62
C PRO A 72 -9.56 3.88 -43.39
N ALA A 73 -9.60 2.80 -44.18
CA ALA A 73 -8.51 1.82 -44.18
C ALA A 73 -7.17 2.53 -44.50
N GLY A 74 -6.08 2.11 -43.85
CA GLY A 74 -4.79 2.80 -43.92
C GLY A 74 -4.60 3.92 -42.90
N SER A 75 -5.61 4.28 -42.10
CA SER A 75 -5.48 5.31 -41.06
C SER A 75 -4.88 4.76 -39.76
N MET A 76 -4.13 5.59 -39.04
CA MET A 76 -3.72 5.30 -37.66
C MET A 76 -4.92 5.24 -36.70
N VAL A 77 -4.90 4.27 -35.80
CA VAL A 77 -5.84 4.07 -34.69
C VAL A 77 -5.08 3.70 -33.42
N GLY A 78 -5.62 4.04 -32.25
CA GLY A 78 -4.98 3.75 -30.99
C GLY A 78 -5.88 3.82 -29.78
N PHE A 79 -5.32 3.38 -28.66
CA PHE A 79 -5.92 3.49 -27.34
C PHE A 79 -5.00 4.25 -26.40
N GLU A 80 -5.59 5.06 -25.53
CA GLU A 80 -4.90 5.72 -24.43
C GLU A 80 -5.41 5.18 -23.11
N LEU A 81 -4.48 5.07 -22.16
CA LEU A 81 -4.74 4.64 -20.80
C LEU A 81 -4.96 5.83 -19.86
N ASP A 82 -5.66 5.58 -18.75
CA ASP A 82 -5.82 6.51 -17.64
C ASP A 82 -4.47 6.89 -16.97
N THR A 83 -3.50 5.98 -17.04
CA THR A 83 -2.10 6.15 -16.60
C THR A 83 -1.11 5.50 -17.60
N VAL A 84 0.16 5.29 -17.26
CA VAL A 84 1.11 4.54 -18.11
C VAL A 84 0.97 3.03 -17.89
N ILE A 85 1.29 2.21 -18.90
CA ILE A 85 1.48 0.77 -18.71
C ILE A 85 2.66 0.56 -17.76
N PHE A 86 2.40 0.02 -16.58
CA PHE A 86 3.44 -0.26 -15.59
C PHE A 86 3.61 -1.74 -15.25
N HIS A 87 2.75 -2.64 -15.77
CA HIS A 87 3.00 -4.08 -15.67
C HIS A 87 3.80 -4.56 -16.88
N PRO A 88 4.98 -5.17 -16.70
CA PRO A 88 5.80 -5.67 -17.79
C PRO A 88 5.11 -6.81 -18.52
N GLY A 89 5.09 -6.76 -19.84
CA GLY A 89 4.61 -7.82 -20.72
C GLY A 89 4.14 -7.28 -22.08
N PRO A 90 3.71 -8.16 -23.00
CA PRO A 90 3.40 -7.79 -24.39
C PRO A 90 2.12 -6.97 -24.53
N ALA A 91 1.91 -6.42 -25.73
CA ALA A 91 0.62 -5.90 -26.15
C ALA A 91 0.27 -6.33 -27.59
N ALA A 92 -1.02 -6.38 -27.93
CA ALA A 92 -1.48 -6.71 -29.27
C ALA A 92 -2.80 -6.01 -29.63
N PHE A 93 -2.99 -5.74 -30.92
CA PHE A 93 -4.22 -5.21 -31.48
C PHE A 93 -4.88 -6.23 -32.42
N TYR A 94 -6.19 -6.38 -32.29
CA TYR A 94 -7.01 -7.27 -33.13
C TYR A 94 -8.17 -6.51 -33.76
N LEU A 95 -8.56 -6.92 -34.96
CA LEU A 95 -9.82 -6.54 -35.59
C LEU A 95 -10.76 -7.75 -35.61
N GLY A 96 -11.96 -7.57 -35.07
CA GLY A 96 -13.06 -8.51 -35.14
C GLY A 96 -14.05 -8.06 -36.19
N LYS A 97 -14.23 -8.80 -37.28
CA LYS A 97 -15.24 -8.45 -38.31
C LYS A 97 -16.63 -8.75 -37.77
N VAL A 98 -17.49 -7.73 -37.73
CA VAL A 98 -18.89 -7.91 -37.34
C VAL A 98 -19.59 -8.83 -38.36
N PRO A 99 -20.25 -9.92 -37.92
CA PRO A 99 -21.02 -10.81 -38.79
C PRO A 99 -22.16 -10.10 -39.52
N GLU A 100 -22.61 -10.69 -40.62
CA GLU A 100 -23.78 -10.20 -41.34
C GLU A 100 -25.03 -10.27 -40.46
N GLY A 101 -25.86 -9.22 -40.49
CA GLY A 101 -27.06 -9.11 -39.66
C GLY A 101 -26.82 -8.51 -38.26
N GLU A 102 -25.57 -8.26 -37.89
CA GLU A 102 -25.20 -7.59 -36.64
C GLU A 102 -24.52 -6.24 -36.89
N THR A 103 -24.34 -5.46 -35.83
CA THR A 103 -23.60 -4.19 -35.82
C THR A 103 -22.47 -4.25 -34.81
N ALA A 104 -21.47 -3.38 -34.93
CA ALA A 104 -20.43 -3.21 -33.92
C ALA A 104 -21.02 -2.79 -32.57
N ALA A 105 -22.24 -2.29 -32.51
CA ALA A 105 -22.93 -2.06 -31.24
C ALA A 105 -23.43 -3.39 -30.65
N THR A 106 -24.07 -4.25 -31.44
CA THR A 106 -24.79 -5.43 -30.92
C THR A 106 -23.94 -6.69 -30.78
N TRP A 107 -22.89 -6.83 -31.57
CA TRP A 107 -22.10 -8.07 -31.60
C TRP A 107 -21.21 -8.22 -30.37
N ASP A 108 -21.29 -9.35 -29.68
CA ASP A 108 -20.57 -9.58 -28.42
C ASP A 108 -19.08 -9.95 -28.61
N GLY A 109 -18.65 -10.10 -29.87
CA GLY A 109 -17.30 -10.52 -30.24
C GLY A 109 -17.12 -12.04 -30.31
N SER A 110 -18.19 -12.83 -30.28
CA SER A 110 -18.11 -14.30 -30.33
C SER A 110 -17.76 -14.86 -31.72
N GLY A 111 -17.17 -16.05 -31.72
CA GLY A 111 -16.85 -16.81 -32.93
C GLY A 111 -15.49 -16.46 -33.55
N PRO A 112 -15.08 -17.22 -34.58
CA PRO A 112 -13.78 -17.07 -35.22
C PRO A 112 -13.78 -15.90 -36.22
N GLN A 113 -13.90 -14.68 -35.71
CA GLN A 113 -14.04 -13.46 -36.51
C GLN A 113 -12.90 -12.46 -36.28
N TRP A 114 -11.89 -12.84 -35.51
CA TRP A 114 -10.79 -11.96 -35.11
C TRP A 114 -9.50 -12.24 -35.89
N PHE A 115 -8.73 -11.20 -36.14
CA PHE A 115 -7.37 -11.28 -36.68
C PHE A 115 -6.48 -10.20 -36.09
N LYS A 116 -5.18 -10.49 -35.97
CA LYS A 116 -4.20 -9.58 -35.37
C LYS A 116 -3.73 -8.57 -36.42
N ILE A 117 -3.61 -7.30 -36.03
CA ILE A 117 -3.10 -6.22 -36.88
C ILE A 117 -1.83 -5.56 -36.35
N ALA A 118 -1.50 -5.75 -35.07
CA ALA A 118 -0.24 -5.29 -34.48
C ALA A 118 0.11 -6.10 -33.23
N GLU A 119 1.40 -6.15 -32.91
CA GLU A 119 1.92 -6.70 -31.66
C GLU A 119 3.20 -5.99 -31.25
N TRP A 120 3.40 -5.94 -29.93
CA TRP A 120 4.62 -5.48 -29.27
C TRP A 120 5.09 -6.58 -28.32
N GLY A 121 6.24 -7.16 -28.62
CA GLY A 121 6.83 -8.24 -27.84
C GLY A 121 7.84 -7.76 -26.79
N GLY A 122 8.56 -8.72 -26.23
CA GLY A 122 9.71 -8.48 -25.36
C GLY A 122 11.03 -8.82 -26.06
N LYS A 123 12.08 -8.08 -25.73
CA LYS A 123 13.47 -8.39 -26.08
C LYS A 123 14.13 -9.07 -24.89
N TYR A 124 14.94 -10.09 -25.19
CA TYR A 124 15.78 -10.70 -24.18
C TYR A 124 16.76 -9.66 -23.65
N ASP A 125 16.81 -9.53 -22.34
CA ASP A 125 17.83 -8.81 -21.60
C ASP A 125 18.22 -9.68 -20.40
N PRO A 126 19.52 -9.78 -20.05
CA PRO A 126 19.99 -10.69 -19.00
C PRO A 126 19.55 -10.31 -17.57
N GLU A 127 19.07 -9.08 -17.34
CA GLU A 127 18.58 -8.62 -16.03
C GLU A 127 17.07 -8.81 -15.89
N MET A 128 16.29 -8.44 -16.89
CA MET A 128 14.83 -8.61 -16.95
C MET A 128 14.34 -8.41 -18.37
N TRP A 129 13.37 -9.20 -18.84
CA TRP A 129 12.79 -9.00 -20.18
C TRP A 129 12.35 -7.55 -20.42
N ASP A 130 12.84 -6.95 -21.50
CA ASP A 130 12.51 -5.58 -21.91
C ASP A 130 11.30 -5.59 -22.84
N PHE A 131 10.14 -5.15 -22.35
CA PHE A 131 8.90 -5.10 -23.11
C PHE A 131 8.68 -3.70 -23.65
N GLU A 132 8.57 -3.58 -24.98
CA GLU A 132 8.36 -2.30 -25.68
C GLU A 132 7.17 -1.45 -25.17
N PRO A 133 6.01 -2.01 -24.76
CA PRO A 133 4.89 -1.20 -24.30
C PRO A 133 5.05 -0.68 -22.85
N LEU A 134 6.12 -1.03 -22.13
CA LEU A 134 6.32 -0.58 -20.75
C LEU A 134 6.54 0.95 -20.68
N ASN A 135 5.94 1.60 -19.69
CA ASN A 135 5.93 3.05 -19.48
C ASN A 135 5.26 3.87 -20.61
N VAL A 136 4.47 3.22 -21.47
CA VAL A 136 3.74 3.88 -22.56
C VAL A 136 2.31 4.19 -22.11
N ARG A 137 1.85 5.43 -22.35
CA ARG A 137 0.46 5.87 -22.10
C ARG A 137 -0.48 5.67 -23.30
N LYS A 138 0.07 5.57 -24.52
CA LYS A 138 -0.69 5.45 -25.78
C LYS A 138 -0.11 4.35 -26.66
N LEU A 139 -0.92 3.37 -27.03
CA LEU A 139 -0.57 2.39 -28.06
C LEU A 139 -1.36 2.68 -29.33
N ASN A 140 -0.70 2.63 -30.48
CA ASN A 140 -1.34 2.86 -31.78
C ASN A 140 -0.76 1.97 -32.87
N THR A 141 -1.55 1.76 -33.90
CA THR A 141 -1.15 1.05 -35.13
C THR A 141 -1.93 1.62 -36.31
N THR A 142 -1.69 1.10 -37.50
CA THR A 142 -2.42 1.46 -38.73
C THR A 142 -3.39 0.34 -39.10
N ILE A 143 -4.64 0.68 -39.44
CA ILE A 143 -5.55 -0.30 -40.04
C ILE A 143 -4.98 -0.69 -41.40
N PRO A 144 -4.74 -1.97 -41.72
CA PRO A 144 -4.22 -2.37 -43.03
C PRO A 144 -5.13 -1.85 -44.16
N SER A 145 -4.56 -1.26 -45.21
CA SER A 145 -5.34 -0.69 -46.33
C SER A 145 -6.19 -1.75 -47.06
N SER A 146 -5.78 -3.01 -47.02
CA SER A 146 -6.52 -4.15 -47.58
C SER A 146 -7.73 -4.57 -46.74
N THR A 147 -7.88 -4.07 -45.51
CA THR A 147 -9.02 -4.39 -44.62
C THR A 147 -10.33 -3.99 -45.29
N PRO A 148 -11.31 -4.91 -45.44
CA PRO A 148 -12.55 -4.58 -46.13
C PRO A 148 -13.39 -3.52 -45.43
N SER A 149 -14.20 -2.82 -46.24
CA SER A 149 -15.15 -1.86 -45.68
C SER A 149 -16.24 -2.59 -44.90
N GLY A 150 -16.59 -2.09 -43.72
CA GLY A 150 -17.60 -2.71 -42.85
C GLY A 150 -17.44 -2.32 -41.39
N GLU A 151 -18.31 -2.85 -40.53
CA GLU A 151 -18.19 -2.66 -39.09
C GLU A 151 -17.29 -3.72 -38.45
N TYR A 152 -16.50 -3.27 -37.47
CA TYR A 152 -15.51 -4.05 -36.73
C TYR A 152 -15.50 -3.68 -35.26
N LEU A 153 -15.03 -4.61 -34.43
CA LEU A 153 -14.50 -4.32 -33.10
C LEU A 153 -12.97 -4.26 -33.18
N LEU A 154 -12.39 -3.12 -32.82
CA LEU A 154 -10.95 -3.00 -32.63
C LEU A 154 -10.63 -3.30 -31.18
N ARG A 155 -9.79 -4.29 -30.90
CA ARG A 155 -9.44 -4.72 -29.54
C ARG A 155 -7.97 -4.43 -29.25
N VAL A 156 -7.69 -3.81 -28.10
CA VAL A 156 -6.37 -3.75 -27.49
C VAL A 156 -6.29 -4.75 -26.34
N GLU A 157 -5.15 -5.41 -26.23
CA GLU A 157 -4.80 -6.32 -25.16
C GLU A 157 -3.38 -6.03 -24.70
N GLN A 158 -3.19 -5.86 -23.39
CA GLN A 158 -1.89 -5.87 -22.74
C GLN A 158 -1.88 -6.98 -21.68
N ILE A 159 -0.81 -7.78 -21.66
CA ILE A 159 -0.67 -8.91 -20.74
C ILE A 159 0.42 -8.55 -19.74
N GLY A 160 0.06 -8.34 -18.48
CA GLY A 160 1.02 -8.18 -17.38
C GLY A 160 1.53 -9.53 -16.91
N LEU A 161 2.84 -9.76 -17.05
CA LEU A 161 3.54 -10.98 -16.62
C LEU A 161 4.30 -10.78 -15.29
N LEU A 162 3.96 -9.71 -14.55
CA LEU A 162 4.62 -9.31 -13.30
C LEU A 162 4.59 -10.42 -12.24
N ILE A 163 3.49 -11.18 -12.16
CA ILE A 163 3.34 -12.26 -11.18
C ILE A 163 3.61 -13.58 -11.91
N PRO A 164 4.64 -14.34 -11.52
CA PRO A 164 4.92 -15.63 -12.13
C PRO A 164 3.69 -16.55 -12.07
N LEU A 165 3.32 -17.12 -13.23
CA LEU A 165 2.19 -18.05 -13.40
C LEU A 165 0.79 -17.45 -13.18
N GLU A 166 0.66 -16.13 -12.98
CA GLU A 166 -0.62 -15.44 -12.83
C GLU A 166 -0.70 -14.25 -13.81
N PRO A 167 -0.79 -14.49 -15.13
CA PRO A 167 -0.86 -13.43 -16.14
C PRO A 167 -2.12 -12.57 -15.95
N GLN A 168 -1.95 -11.26 -16.04
CA GLN A 168 -3.02 -10.27 -15.89
C GLN A 168 -3.37 -9.64 -17.23
N PHE A 169 -4.63 -9.70 -17.65
CA PHE A 169 -5.06 -9.21 -18.96
C PHE A 169 -5.82 -7.88 -18.84
N TYR A 170 -5.30 -6.86 -19.53
CA TYR A 170 -5.90 -5.54 -19.65
C TYR A 170 -6.44 -5.36 -21.06
N ILE A 171 -7.76 -5.42 -21.20
CA ILE A 171 -8.43 -5.49 -22.50
C ILE A 171 -9.45 -4.37 -22.64
N SER A 172 -9.54 -3.78 -23.83
CA SER A 172 -10.64 -2.90 -24.21
C SER A 172 -10.94 -3.01 -25.71
N CYS A 173 -12.18 -2.70 -26.09
CA CYS A 173 -12.61 -2.74 -27.48
C CYS A 173 -13.20 -1.41 -27.90
N ALA A 174 -12.95 -0.96 -29.13
CA ALA A 174 -13.61 0.16 -29.78
C ALA A 174 -14.50 -0.31 -30.93
N GLN A 175 -15.63 0.37 -31.12
CA GLN A 175 -16.55 0.18 -32.24
C GLN A 175 -16.11 1.08 -33.39
N ILE A 176 -15.73 0.46 -34.51
CA ILE A 176 -15.29 1.20 -35.70
C ILE A 176 -16.01 0.71 -36.96
N LYS A 177 -16.15 1.60 -37.92
CA LYS A 177 -16.61 1.33 -39.27
C LYS A 177 -15.49 1.67 -40.23
N VAL A 178 -14.87 0.66 -40.81
CA VAL A 178 -13.84 0.81 -41.82
C VAL A 178 -14.50 1.20 -43.15
N VAL A 179 -13.98 2.24 -43.80
CA VAL A 179 -14.41 2.71 -45.13
C VAL A 179 -13.21 2.81 -46.07
N ASN A 180 -13.47 2.83 -47.39
CA ASN A 180 -12.40 2.87 -48.41
C ASN A 180 -11.39 1.71 -48.29
N GLY A 181 -11.85 0.57 -47.78
CA GLY A 181 -11.08 -0.65 -47.59
C GLY A 181 -10.97 -1.52 -48.85
N GLY A 182 -9.99 -2.43 -48.86
CA GLY A 182 -9.78 -3.44 -49.90
C GLY A 182 -10.67 -4.69 -49.75
N ASP A 183 -10.16 -5.84 -50.19
CA ASP A 183 -10.82 -7.15 -50.17
C ASP A 183 -10.00 -8.23 -49.41
N GLY A 184 -9.00 -7.82 -48.62
CA GLY A 184 -8.07 -8.72 -47.95
C GLY A 184 -8.53 -9.18 -46.57
N PHE A 185 -8.76 -10.49 -46.42
CA PHE A 185 -8.85 -11.15 -45.11
C PHE A 185 -7.73 -12.18 -44.96
N PRO A 186 -7.23 -12.44 -43.74
CA PRO A 186 -6.34 -13.57 -43.48
C PRO A 186 -7.03 -14.90 -43.82
N ALA A 187 -6.25 -15.89 -44.24
CA ALA A 187 -6.76 -17.22 -44.61
C ALA A 187 -7.44 -17.98 -43.45
N SER A 188 -7.15 -17.59 -42.21
CA SER A 188 -7.76 -18.13 -41.00
C SER A 188 -8.03 -17.00 -40.00
N MET A 189 -9.14 -17.11 -39.27
CA MET A 189 -9.56 -16.16 -38.25
C MET A 189 -9.64 -16.90 -36.91
N VAL A 190 -9.44 -16.21 -35.79
CA VAL A 190 -9.42 -16.81 -34.45
C VAL A 190 -10.66 -16.46 -33.64
N ALA A 191 -11.03 -17.35 -32.72
CA ALA A 191 -12.04 -17.09 -31.71
C ALA A 191 -11.38 -16.55 -30.44
N ILE A 192 -12.07 -15.62 -29.77
CA ILE A 192 -11.69 -15.10 -28.45
C ILE A 192 -12.90 -15.36 -27.51
N PRO A 193 -12.72 -15.96 -26.31
CA PRO A 193 -11.52 -16.65 -25.83
C PRO A 193 -11.14 -17.86 -26.71
N GLY A 194 -9.89 -18.31 -26.62
CA GLY A 194 -9.35 -19.46 -27.37
C GLY A 194 -8.13 -19.13 -28.25
N HIS A 195 -7.83 -17.84 -28.46
CA HIS A 195 -6.64 -17.37 -29.17
C HIS A 195 -5.34 -17.51 -28.36
N ILE A 196 -5.44 -17.76 -27.05
CA ILE A 196 -4.32 -18.09 -26.15
C ILE A 196 -4.79 -19.26 -25.27
N GLN A 197 -3.91 -20.25 -25.08
CA GLN A 197 -4.17 -21.36 -24.17
C GLN A 197 -3.62 -21.05 -22.77
N PRO A 198 -4.23 -21.54 -21.67
CA PRO A 198 -3.72 -21.31 -20.31
C PRO A 198 -2.26 -21.75 -20.11
N ASP A 199 -1.81 -22.75 -20.86
CA ASP A 199 -0.45 -23.30 -20.83
C ASP A 199 0.47 -22.75 -21.93
N ASP A 200 0.07 -21.65 -22.60
CA ASP A 200 0.89 -21.02 -23.63
C ASP A 200 2.25 -20.59 -23.02
N PRO A 201 3.39 -21.01 -23.60
CA PRO A 201 4.71 -20.67 -23.09
C PRO A 201 4.94 -19.16 -22.93
N GLY A 202 4.26 -18.32 -23.71
CA GLY A 202 4.32 -16.87 -23.61
C GLY A 202 3.65 -16.30 -22.35
N LEU A 203 2.76 -17.06 -21.70
CA LEU A 203 2.15 -16.70 -20.41
C LEU A 203 2.93 -17.23 -19.21
N LEU A 204 3.73 -18.28 -19.43
CA LEU A 204 4.51 -18.96 -18.38
C LEU A 204 5.96 -18.48 -18.30
N LEU A 205 6.29 -17.40 -19.02
CA LEU A 205 7.63 -16.84 -19.06
C LEU A 205 8.04 -16.24 -17.70
N ASP A 206 9.16 -16.70 -17.15
CA ASP A 206 9.82 -15.99 -16.04
C ASP A 206 10.54 -14.77 -16.59
N ILE A 207 9.93 -13.59 -16.38
CA ILE A 207 10.47 -12.33 -16.89
C ILE A 207 11.66 -11.80 -16.08
N TYR A 208 11.86 -12.29 -14.84
CA TYR A 208 12.90 -11.81 -13.92
C TYR A 208 14.17 -12.67 -13.93
N HIS A 209 14.08 -13.92 -14.39
CA HIS A 209 15.25 -14.80 -14.58
C HIS A 209 15.36 -15.31 -16.02
N PRO A 210 15.58 -14.40 -16.98
CA PRO A 210 15.61 -14.72 -18.40
C PRO A 210 16.74 -15.71 -18.75
N ILE A 211 16.37 -16.89 -19.27
CA ILE A 211 17.33 -17.90 -19.74
C ILE A 211 17.86 -17.51 -21.13
N ALA A 212 19.18 -17.43 -21.27
CA ALA A 212 19.83 -17.10 -22.54
C ALA A 212 19.41 -18.06 -23.67
N GLY A 213 18.99 -17.50 -24.80
CA GLY A 213 18.49 -18.27 -25.95
C GLY A 213 16.97 -18.52 -25.97
N THR A 214 16.24 -18.09 -24.93
CA THR A 214 14.77 -18.11 -24.93
C THR A 214 14.23 -17.05 -25.89
N THR A 215 13.39 -17.45 -26.84
CA THR A 215 12.67 -16.52 -27.73
C THR A 215 11.25 -16.32 -27.25
N TYR A 216 10.78 -15.08 -27.22
CA TYR A 216 9.41 -14.75 -26.87
C TYR A 216 8.55 -14.58 -28.12
N THR A 217 7.35 -15.17 -28.10
CA THR A 217 6.35 -15.00 -29.16
C THR A 217 5.07 -14.45 -28.54
N VAL A 218 4.55 -13.35 -29.07
CA VAL A 218 3.23 -12.82 -28.66
C VAL A 218 2.18 -13.75 -29.27
N GLY A 219 1.41 -14.46 -28.43
CA GLY A 219 0.52 -15.59 -28.80
C GLY A 219 -0.17 -15.52 -30.18
N LEU A 220 -0.18 -16.66 -30.88
CA LEU A 220 -0.75 -16.95 -32.22
C LEU A 220 -0.43 -15.96 -33.37
N SER A 221 0.36 -16.46 -34.32
CA SER A 221 0.85 -15.81 -35.53
C SER A 221 -0.15 -15.89 -36.70
N ILE A 222 -1.22 -15.08 -36.66
CA ILE A 222 -2.01 -14.78 -37.86
C ILE A 222 -2.02 -13.26 -38.05
N VAL A 223 -0.94 -12.77 -38.66
CA VAL A 223 -0.82 -11.41 -39.17
C VAL A 223 -1.51 -11.39 -40.53
N ALA A 224 -2.32 -10.37 -40.81
CA ALA A 224 -2.84 -10.13 -42.15
C ALA A 224 -1.64 -10.01 -43.12
N HIS A 225 -1.41 -11.04 -43.93
CA HIS A 225 -0.26 -11.12 -44.81
C HIS A 225 -0.44 -10.12 -45.96
N GLU A 226 0.10 -8.92 -45.77
CA GLU A 226 0.79 -8.06 -46.73
C GLU A 226 0.93 -6.69 -46.06
N ILE A 227 2.11 -6.39 -45.50
CA ILE A 227 2.76 -5.06 -45.43
C ILE A 227 4.07 -5.25 -44.65
N ARG A 228 5.20 -4.99 -45.33
CA ARG A 228 6.56 -4.92 -44.76
C ARG A 228 6.61 -3.82 -43.69
N LEU A 229 7.11 -4.13 -42.49
CA LEU A 229 7.75 -3.13 -41.62
C LEU A 229 9.23 -3.00 -42.00
N PRO A 230 9.80 -1.78 -42.10
CA PRO A 230 11.19 -1.57 -42.46
C PRO A 230 12.15 -1.72 -41.27
N TYR A 231 13.37 -2.21 -41.55
CA TYR A 231 14.59 -2.23 -40.70
C TYR A 231 14.63 -3.31 -39.58
N THR A 232 15.62 -4.21 -39.45
CA THR A 232 16.91 -4.43 -40.13
C THR A 232 17.34 -5.89 -39.96
N ASP A 233 17.75 -6.51 -41.06
CA ASP A 233 18.47 -7.78 -41.10
C ASP A 233 19.83 -7.71 -40.37
N ARG A 234 20.12 -8.73 -39.55
CA ARG A 234 21.40 -9.47 -39.62
C ARG A 234 21.15 -10.94 -39.32
N HIS A 235 20.91 -11.70 -40.38
CA HIS A 235 21.15 -13.14 -40.40
C HIS A 235 22.65 -13.44 -40.27
N LEU A 236 23.00 -14.36 -39.36
CA LEU A 236 24.17 -15.22 -39.48
C LEU A 236 23.76 -16.62 -39.04
N SER A 237 23.68 -17.50 -40.02
CA SER A 237 23.46 -18.94 -39.87
C SER A 237 24.67 -19.61 -39.22
N CYS A 238 24.43 -20.60 -38.36
CA CYS A 238 25.24 -21.83 -38.40
C CYS A 238 24.43 -23.03 -37.91
N SER A 239 24.24 -23.97 -38.82
CA SER A 239 23.70 -25.32 -38.63
C SER A 239 24.68 -26.22 -37.87
N GLN A 240 24.18 -27.12 -37.01
CA GLN A 240 24.33 -28.59 -37.08
C GLN A 240 23.77 -29.28 -35.82
N PRO A 241 23.35 -30.57 -35.90
CA PRO A 241 22.38 -31.19 -35.00
C PRO A 241 23.03 -32.07 -33.91
N TYR A 242 22.39 -32.19 -32.74
CA TYR A 242 22.70 -33.25 -31.79
C TYR A 242 21.67 -34.38 -31.87
N THR A 243 22.16 -35.52 -32.34
CA THR A 243 21.49 -36.82 -32.36
C THR A 243 21.25 -37.36 -30.96
N PHE A 244 20.02 -37.86 -30.77
CA PHE A 244 19.59 -38.77 -29.73
C PHE A 244 20.41 -40.07 -29.72
N PHE A 245 20.86 -40.52 -28.54
CA PHE A 245 21.14 -41.92 -28.28
C PHE A 245 20.63 -42.29 -26.88
N GLY A 246 19.60 -43.13 -26.84
CA GLY A 246 19.17 -43.83 -25.64
C GLY A 246 19.94 -45.14 -25.48
N MET A 247 20.10 -45.58 -24.24
CA MET A 247 20.36 -46.95 -23.74
C MET A 247 20.82 -46.79 -22.28
N LEU A 248 20.54 -47.62 -21.29
CA LEU A 248 19.68 -48.79 -21.10
C LEU A 248 19.72 -49.03 -19.57
N TYR A 249 18.66 -49.63 -19.04
CA TYR A 249 18.56 -50.09 -17.66
C TYR A 249 19.71 -50.99 -17.19
N ALA A 250 20.15 -50.84 -15.93
CA ALA A 250 20.68 -51.93 -15.12
C ALA A 250 20.28 -51.79 -13.65
N ARG A 251 19.42 -52.71 -13.19
CA ARG A 251 19.06 -52.92 -11.79
C ARG A 251 20.22 -53.64 -11.07
N GLY A 252 20.61 -53.14 -9.91
CA GLY A 252 21.46 -53.86 -8.95
C GLY A 252 20.81 -53.86 -7.57
N GLN A 253 20.25 -54.99 -7.16
CA GLN A 253 19.86 -55.28 -5.78
C GLN A 253 21.08 -55.73 -4.99
N LEU A 254 21.27 -55.18 -3.78
CA LEU A 254 22.09 -55.80 -2.74
C LEU A 254 21.37 -55.66 -1.39
N ARG A 255 21.28 -56.79 -0.68
CA ARG A 255 20.56 -56.98 0.59
C ARG A 255 21.54 -57.47 1.66
N ILE A 256 21.41 -56.89 2.88
CA ILE A 256 21.50 -57.52 4.23
C ILE A 256 22.96 -57.76 4.76
N PRO A 257 23.29 -57.64 6.08
CA PRO A 257 22.46 -57.92 7.28
C PRO A 257 22.41 -56.90 8.43
N SER A 258 21.44 -57.20 9.30
CA SER A 258 21.15 -56.61 10.61
C SER A 258 22.22 -56.89 11.67
N LEU A 259 22.43 -55.91 12.55
CA LEU A 259 22.97 -56.13 13.89
C LEU A 259 22.17 -55.28 14.88
N ALA A 260 21.35 -55.95 15.67
CA ALA A 260 20.72 -55.39 16.84
C ALA A 260 21.76 -55.25 17.96
N ARG A 261 21.87 -54.07 18.57
CA ARG A 261 22.39 -53.93 19.93
C ARG A 261 21.62 -52.84 20.67
N THR A 262 21.03 -53.27 21.77
CA THR A 262 20.31 -52.53 22.80
C THR A 262 21.14 -51.39 23.40
N ALA A 263 20.61 -50.18 23.38
CA ALA A 263 20.99 -49.11 24.30
C ALA A 263 19.70 -48.46 24.85
N LYS A 264 19.40 -48.77 26.12
CA LYS A 264 18.44 -48.03 26.93
C LYS A 264 19.07 -46.65 27.20
N ALA A 265 18.59 -45.62 26.53
CA ALA A 265 18.88 -44.23 26.86
C ALA A 265 17.56 -43.44 26.79
N MET A 266 17.32 -42.65 27.83
CA MET A 266 16.08 -41.90 28.04
C MET A 266 15.79 -41.01 26.83
N SER A 267 14.72 -41.32 26.10
CA SER A 267 14.19 -40.46 25.06
C SER A 267 13.40 -39.33 25.71
N SER A 268 14.03 -38.17 25.93
CA SER A 268 13.30 -36.92 25.74
C SER A 268 12.95 -36.89 24.27
N ALA A 269 11.66 -37.05 23.95
CA ALA A 269 11.18 -36.98 22.58
C ALA A 269 11.52 -35.59 22.03
N SER A 270 12.62 -35.49 21.30
CA SER A 270 12.81 -34.41 20.32
C SER A 270 11.74 -34.67 19.28
N ALA A 271 10.62 -33.94 19.38
CA ALA A 271 9.64 -33.89 18.33
C ALA A 271 10.35 -33.36 17.08
N THR A 272 10.78 -34.26 16.21
CA THR A 272 11.10 -33.92 14.83
C THR A 272 9.83 -33.33 14.24
N SER A 273 9.78 -32.00 14.16
CA SER A 273 8.76 -31.25 13.42
C SER A 273 8.79 -31.76 11.99
N SER A 274 7.91 -32.71 11.68
CA SER A 274 7.61 -33.04 10.30
C SER A 274 6.78 -31.89 9.75
N ILE A 275 7.23 -31.28 8.66
CA ILE A 275 6.43 -30.28 7.95
C ILE A 275 5.21 -31.04 7.41
N PRO A 276 3.99 -30.74 7.87
CA PRO A 276 2.82 -31.47 7.42
C PRO A 276 2.58 -31.20 5.93
N ALA A 277 2.34 -32.25 5.16
CA ALA A 277 1.98 -32.13 3.75
C ALA A 277 0.62 -31.44 3.60
N LEU A 278 0.45 -30.63 2.55
CA LEU A 278 -0.85 -30.07 2.23
C LEU A 278 -1.78 -31.18 1.75
N PRO A 279 -3.04 -31.23 2.24
CA PRO A 279 -3.96 -32.28 1.88
C PRO A 279 -4.41 -32.10 0.42
N LEU A 280 -4.55 -33.22 -0.31
CA LEU A 280 -5.05 -33.22 -1.69
C LEU A 280 -6.56 -33.00 -1.79
N GLN A 281 -7.28 -33.17 -0.69
CA GLN A 281 -8.72 -32.99 -0.59
C GLN A 281 -9.03 -32.09 0.62
N PRO A 282 -10.13 -31.33 0.59
CA PRO A 282 -10.55 -30.57 1.75
C PRO A 282 -10.74 -31.49 2.97
N PRO A 283 -10.30 -31.09 4.17
CA PRO A 283 -10.56 -31.84 5.40
C PRO A 283 -12.06 -31.90 5.69
N SER A 284 -12.49 -32.92 6.42
CA SER A 284 -13.82 -32.95 7.03
C SER A 284 -13.94 -31.92 8.16
N VAL A 285 -15.18 -31.55 8.52
CA VAL A 285 -15.43 -30.58 9.61
C VAL A 285 -14.82 -31.01 10.94
N ASP A 286 -14.81 -32.32 11.24
CA ASP A 286 -14.20 -32.85 12.46
C ASP A 286 -12.66 -32.76 12.42
N GLU A 287 -12.05 -32.96 11.26
CA GLU A 287 -10.61 -32.77 11.04
C GLU A 287 -10.22 -31.29 11.13
N GLU A 288 -11.03 -30.38 10.59
CA GLU A 288 -10.84 -28.92 10.74
C GLU A 288 -10.87 -28.49 12.20
N ALA A 289 -11.88 -28.95 12.95
CA ALA A 289 -12.02 -28.62 14.37
C ALA A 289 -10.84 -29.17 15.19
N THR A 290 -10.41 -30.40 14.90
CA THR A 290 -9.26 -31.03 15.56
C THR A 290 -7.96 -30.26 15.26
N LEU A 291 -7.72 -29.92 13.99
CA LEU A 291 -6.55 -29.16 13.58
C LEU A 291 -6.54 -27.75 14.18
N PHE A 292 -7.69 -27.07 14.19
CA PHE A 292 -7.83 -25.75 14.80
C PHE A 292 -7.47 -25.80 16.28
N ASN A 293 -8.07 -26.72 17.05
CA ASN A 293 -7.80 -26.86 18.49
C ASN A 293 -6.33 -27.18 18.78
N ALA A 294 -5.71 -28.05 18.00
CA ALA A 294 -4.29 -28.37 18.13
C ALA A 294 -3.40 -27.13 17.90
N ARG A 295 -3.71 -26.32 16.88
CA ARG A 295 -2.99 -25.08 16.60
C ARG A 295 -3.19 -24.02 17.68
N VAL A 296 -4.38 -23.95 18.29
CA VAL A 296 -4.64 -23.05 19.43
C VAL A 296 -3.74 -23.43 20.60
N GLN A 297 -3.67 -24.71 20.96
CA GLN A 297 -2.80 -25.19 22.02
C GLN A 297 -1.33 -24.85 21.73
N GLU A 298 -0.86 -25.09 20.50
CA GLU A 298 0.52 -24.77 20.10
C GLU A 298 0.81 -23.26 20.22
N MET A 299 -0.15 -22.41 19.88
CA MET A 299 -0.01 -20.95 20.02
C MET A 299 -0.03 -20.50 21.48
N GLU A 300 -0.79 -21.16 22.35
CA GLU A 300 -0.75 -20.93 23.81
C GLU A 300 0.61 -21.31 24.39
N GLU A 301 1.17 -22.44 23.97
CA GLU A 301 2.54 -22.86 24.32
C GLU A 301 3.58 -21.85 23.81
N PHE A 302 3.41 -21.34 22.58
CA PHE A 302 4.26 -20.27 22.06
C PHE A 302 4.17 -18.99 22.92
N PHE A 303 2.98 -18.57 23.34
CA PHE A 303 2.78 -17.37 24.17
C PHE A 303 3.40 -17.49 25.56
N THR A 304 3.53 -18.70 26.10
CA THR A 304 4.08 -18.95 27.44
C THR A 304 5.59 -19.10 27.46
N GLN A 305 6.27 -19.03 26.32
CA GLN A 305 7.73 -19.07 26.27
C GLN A 305 8.35 -17.99 27.19
N PRO A 306 9.41 -18.30 27.96
CA PRO A 306 9.98 -17.39 28.94
C PRO A 306 10.36 -16.00 28.39
N ARG A 307 10.72 -15.94 27.10
CA ARG A 307 11.07 -14.69 26.41
C ARG A 307 9.92 -13.68 26.27
N PHE A 308 8.66 -14.13 26.39
CA PHE A 308 7.48 -13.28 26.34
C PHE A 308 7.00 -12.86 27.73
N LYS A 309 7.76 -13.16 28.79
CA LYS A 309 7.46 -12.68 30.15
C LYS A 309 7.29 -11.15 30.15
N GLY A 310 6.15 -10.69 30.65
CA GLY A 310 5.79 -9.26 30.71
C GLY A 310 5.12 -8.70 29.45
N ILE A 311 5.00 -9.47 28.37
CA ILE A 311 4.26 -9.05 27.18
C ILE A 311 2.75 -9.22 27.41
N LYS A 312 2.01 -8.12 27.33
CA LYS A 312 0.54 -8.11 27.40
C LYS A 312 -0.07 -8.19 25.99
N ARG A 313 -0.92 -9.19 25.76
CA ARG A 313 -1.69 -9.36 24.52
C ARG A 313 -3.18 -9.06 24.80
N PRO A 314 -3.82 -8.11 24.11
CA PRO A 314 -5.25 -7.84 24.26
C PRO A 314 -6.13 -8.78 23.41
N TYR A 315 -5.59 -9.92 22.96
CA TYR A 315 -6.22 -10.89 22.09
C TYR A 315 -5.81 -12.32 22.49
N SER A 316 -6.61 -13.32 22.10
CA SER A 316 -6.38 -14.73 22.42
C SER A 316 -5.54 -15.46 21.36
N ALA A 317 -4.95 -16.60 21.75
CA ALA A 317 -4.31 -17.53 20.82
C ALA A 317 -5.27 -18.01 19.72
N SER A 318 -6.53 -18.31 20.07
CA SER A 318 -7.58 -18.68 19.12
C SER A 318 -7.86 -17.61 18.07
N THR A 319 -7.78 -16.33 18.45
CA THR A 319 -7.94 -15.20 17.52
C THR A 319 -6.85 -15.19 16.45
N ILE A 320 -5.60 -15.48 16.85
CA ILE A 320 -4.45 -15.58 15.94
C ILE A 320 -4.63 -16.76 15.00
N VAL A 321 -4.86 -17.96 15.54
CA VAL A 321 -4.96 -19.20 14.75
C VAL A 321 -6.07 -19.11 13.70
N ALA A 322 -7.21 -18.49 14.05
CA ALA A 322 -8.32 -18.27 13.12
C ALA A 322 -8.00 -17.34 11.94
N LYS A 323 -6.85 -16.66 11.94
CA LYS A 323 -6.41 -15.73 10.88
C LYS A 323 -5.14 -16.18 10.15
N GLN A 324 -4.60 -17.35 10.49
CA GLN A 324 -3.39 -17.88 9.86
C GLN A 324 -3.66 -18.61 8.52
N GLY A 325 -4.92 -18.88 8.17
CA GLY A 325 -5.27 -19.69 7.01
C GLY A 325 -4.92 -21.17 7.19
N SER A 326 -5.06 -21.96 6.11
CA SER A 326 -4.82 -23.41 6.10
C SER A 326 -3.36 -23.80 5.87
N LEU A 327 -2.52 -22.88 5.36
CA LEU A 327 -1.09 -23.12 5.20
C LEU A 327 -0.42 -23.22 6.58
N PRO A 328 0.33 -24.30 6.88
CA PRO A 328 1.08 -24.40 8.12
C PRO A 328 2.06 -23.23 8.30
N VAL A 329 1.97 -22.54 9.43
CA VAL A 329 2.88 -21.44 9.76
C VAL A 329 4.19 -22.02 10.28
N LEU A 330 5.22 -21.98 9.45
CA LEU A 330 6.57 -22.41 9.80
C LEU A 330 7.38 -21.20 10.28
N PRO A 331 8.18 -21.34 11.36
CA PRO A 331 9.08 -20.29 11.79
C PRO A 331 10.02 -19.89 10.66
N LEU A 332 10.04 -18.59 10.33
CA LEU A 332 10.94 -18.06 9.31
C LEU A 332 12.39 -18.04 9.81
N PRO A 333 13.39 -18.09 8.92
CA PRO A 333 14.80 -17.99 9.29
C PRO A 333 15.13 -16.76 10.14
N SER A 334 14.37 -15.67 9.97
CA SER A 334 14.46 -14.45 10.78
C SER A 334 14.26 -14.70 12.28
N SER A 335 13.43 -15.67 12.67
CA SER A 335 13.20 -16.05 14.07
C SER A 335 14.48 -16.59 14.74
N LEU A 336 15.35 -17.28 14.00
CA LEU A 336 16.63 -17.76 14.53
C LEU A 336 17.54 -16.59 14.93
N LEU A 337 17.56 -15.53 14.12
CA LEU A 337 18.33 -14.32 14.42
C LEU A 337 17.66 -13.47 15.50
N ALA A 338 16.32 -13.43 15.56
CA ALA A 338 15.60 -12.78 16.65
C ALA A 338 15.88 -13.46 18.01
N ASP A 339 15.96 -14.79 18.06
CA ASP A 339 16.31 -15.53 19.28
C ASP A 339 17.78 -15.33 19.66
N LYS A 340 18.68 -15.24 18.65
CA LYS A 340 20.07 -14.84 18.86
C LYS A 340 20.18 -13.43 19.46
N LEU A 341 19.40 -12.48 18.96
CA LEU A 341 19.34 -11.11 19.47
C LEU A 341 18.81 -11.07 20.92
N PHE A 342 17.76 -11.82 21.22
CA PHE A 342 17.22 -11.90 22.57
C PHE A 342 18.28 -12.40 23.56
N LYS A 343 19.00 -13.48 23.23
CA LYS A 343 20.10 -13.99 24.06
C LYS A 343 21.23 -12.97 24.22
N LEU A 344 21.55 -12.24 23.14
CA LEU A 344 22.56 -11.20 23.16
C LEU A 344 22.19 -10.07 24.13
N PHE A 345 20.94 -9.59 24.08
CA PHE A 345 20.44 -8.58 25.02
C PHE A 345 20.36 -9.10 26.46
N SER A 346 19.93 -10.34 26.68
CA SER A 346 19.94 -10.93 28.03
C SER A 346 21.36 -11.01 28.61
N ARG A 347 22.35 -11.39 27.81
CA ARG A 347 23.77 -11.39 28.23
C ARG A 347 24.24 -9.97 28.55
N ALA A 348 23.96 -9.02 27.66
CA ALA A 348 24.35 -7.63 27.82
C ALA A 348 23.73 -6.99 29.08
N GLU A 349 22.46 -7.27 29.36
CA GLU A 349 21.76 -6.85 30.59
C GLU A 349 22.42 -7.44 31.85
N GLN A 350 22.70 -8.74 31.86
CA GLN A 350 23.36 -9.40 33.00
C GLN A 350 24.76 -8.83 33.27
N GLU A 351 25.50 -8.51 32.20
CA GLU A 351 26.81 -7.88 32.28
C GLU A 351 26.75 -6.37 32.53
N LYS A 352 25.56 -5.76 32.47
CA LYS A 352 25.33 -4.31 32.51
C LYS A 352 26.16 -3.54 31.47
N LYS A 353 26.25 -4.10 30.25
CA LYS A 353 26.97 -3.52 29.13
C LYS A 353 26.02 -3.25 27.96
N PRO A 354 26.30 -2.23 27.14
CA PRO A 354 25.57 -1.99 25.91
C PRO A 354 25.95 -2.99 24.80
N VAL A 355 25.04 -3.13 23.83
CA VAL A 355 25.35 -3.71 22.52
C VAL A 355 25.48 -2.57 21.52
N HIS A 356 26.66 -2.39 20.96
CA HIS A 356 26.96 -1.28 20.03
C HIS A 356 26.85 -1.71 18.58
N THR A 357 26.37 -0.80 17.74
CA THR A 357 26.38 -0.94 16.28
C THR A 357 26.30 0.44 15.63
N MET A 358 26.35 0.45 14.30
CA MET A 358 26.13 1.61 13.45
C MET A 358 25.26 1.22 12.25
N GLY A 359 24.72 2.21 11.53
CA GLY A 359 23.90 1.95 10.34
C GLY A 359 24.73 1.38 9.19
N ALA A 360 24.35 0.20 8.66
CA ALA A 360 24.94 -0.36 7.46
C ALA A 360 24.16 0.07 6.21
N ILE A 361 24.86 0.71 5.26
CA ILE A 361 24.25 1.18 4.00
C ILE A 361 24.27 0.09 2.92
N ASP A 362 25.22 -0.83 2.97
CA ASP A 362 25.40 -1.83 1.93
C ASP A 362 26.02 -3.15 2.46
N PRO A 363 26.02 -4.22 1.65
CA PRO A 363 26.67 -5.48 1.98
C PRO A 363 28.17 -5.39 2.29
N ILE A 364 28.91 -4.47 1.65
CA ILE A 364 30.34 -4.31 1.86
C ILE A 364 30.57 -3.85 3.31
N GLN A 365 29.90 -2.79 3.73
CA GLN A 365 29.97 -2.27 5.10
C GLN A 365 29.56 -3.33 6.11
N MET A 366 28.44 -4.03 5.88
CA MET A 366 27.99 -5.11 6.78
C MET A 366 29.06 -6.19 6.94
N THR A 367 29.71 -6.64 5.85
CA THR A 367 30.72 -7.70 5.97
C THR A 367 31.96 -7.26 6.75
N GLN A 368 32.29 -5.96 6.75
CA GLN A 368 33.35 -5.42 7.60
C GLN A 368 32.90 -5.31 9.06
N MET A 369 31.66 -4.85 9.30
CA MET A 369 31.06 -4.74 10.62
C MET A 369 30.94 -6.10 11.31
N ALA A 370 30.62 -7.18 10.59
CA ALA A 370 30.42 -8.52 11.15
C ALA A 370 31.64 -9.07 11.91
N ARG A 371 32.85 -8.56 11.67
CA ARG A 371 34.08 -8.91 12.41
C ARG A 371 34.16 -8.29 13.79
N HIS A 372 33.51 -7.15 13.99
CA HIS A 372 33.72 -6.30 15.15
C HIS A 372 32.43 -5.98 15.92
N GLN A 373 31.27 -6.19 15.31
CA GLN A 373 29.96 -5.88 15.86
C GLN A 373 29.07 -7.11 15.88
N GLU A 374 28.28 -7.23 16.94
CA GLU A 374 27.40 -8.38 17.18
C GLU A 374 26.02 -8.21 16.56
N VAL A 375 25.66 -7.00 16.13
CA VAL A 375 24.39 -6.67 15.47
C VAL A 375 24.62 -5.67 14.34
N VAL A 376 23.68 -5.63 13.39
CA VAL A 376 23.64 -4.66 12.29
C VAL A 376 22.41 -3.78 12.44
N TYR A 377 22.56 -2.47 12.26
CA TYR A 377 21.43 -1.54 12.22
C TYR A 377 21.13 -1.10 10.78
N VAL A 378 19.85 -1.02 10.42
CA VAL A 378 19.36 -0.46 9.16
C VAL A 378 18.50 0.76 9.48
N SER A 379 18.97 1.94 9.06
CA SER A 379 18.37 3.24 9.36
C SER A 379 17.38 3.69 8.28
N GLY A 380 16.23 4.23 8.69
CA GLY A 380 15.27 4.87 7.79
C GLY A 380 15.84 6.15 7.17
N TRP A 381 16.49 6.99 7.98
CA TRP A 381 17.24 8.16 7.51
C TRP A 381 18.23 7.82 6.39
N ALA A 382 19.06 6.79 6.60
CA ALA A 382 20.06 6.40 5.62
C ALA A 382 19.39 5.89 4.35
N ALA A 383 18.37 5.03 4.49
CA ALA A 383 17.60 4.52 3.36
C ALA A 383 16.98 5.67 2.55
N SER A 384 16.34 6.65 3.19
CA SER A 384 15.80 7.85 2.51
C SER A 384 16.83 8.53 1.61
N SER A 385 18.07 8.64 2.08
CA SER A 385 19.13 9.39 1.39
C SER A 385 19.89 8.59 0.32
N VAL A 386 19.83 7.26 0.35
CA VAL A 386 20.74 6.41 -0.46
C VAL A 386 20.04 5.27 -1.21
N LEU A 387 18.83 4.92 -0.80
CA LEU A 387 18.12 3.75 -1.30
C LEU A 387 16.63 3.88 -1.00
N THR A 388 15.86 4.36 -1.97
CA THR A 388 14.40 4.38 -1.90
C THR A 388 13.81 3.45 -2.94
N THR A 389 12.89 2.60 -2.49
CA THR A 389 12.09 1.78 -3.42
C THR A 389 11.03 2.69 -4.04
N GLY A 390 10.76 2.61 -5.35
CA GLY A 390 9.88 3.57 -6.02
C GLY A 390 10.66 4.66 -6.75
N ASN A 391 11.39 4.25 -7.79
CA ASN A 391 12.18 5.09 -8.70
C ASN A 391 13.48 5.70 -8.15
N ASN A 392 13.97 5.24 -6.99
CA ASN A 392 15.20 5.75 -6.35
C ASN A 392 15.18 7.27 -6.09
N GLU A 393 13.99 7.85 -5.88
CA GLU A 393 13.85 9.25 -5.48
C GLU A 393 14.31 9.39 -4.02
N VAL A 394 15.52 9.90 -3.83
CA VAL A 394 16.13 10.06 -2.51
C VAL A 394 15.70 11.38 -1.87
N GLY A 395 15.64 11.42 -0.54
CA GLY A 395 15.12 12.57 0.18
C GLY A 395 15.57 12.68 1.63
N PRO A 396 15.12 13.74 2.30
CA PRO A 396 15.29 13.90 3.74
C PRO A 396 14.53 12.82 4.53
N ASP A 397 14.81 12.72 5.82
CA ASP A 397 14.24 11.70 6.70
C ASP A 397 12.80 12.03 7.16
N LEU A 398 11.87 11.94 6.20
CA LEU A 398 10.45 12.27 6.39
C LEU A 398 9.55 11.02 6.43
N GLY A 399 10.08 9.83 6.15
CA GLY A 399 9.31 8.59 6.11
C GLY A 399 8.19 8.62 5.05
N ASP A 400 8.43 9.34 3.97
CA ASP A 400 7.56 9.51 2.79
C ASP A 400 7.98 8.62 1.62
N TYR A 401 9.15 7.98 1.69
CA TYR A 401 9.51 6.89 0.79
C TYR A 401 8.54 5.71 0.93
N PRO A 402 8.32 4.92 -0.14
CA PRO A 402 7.52 3.71 -0.07
C PRO A 402 7.95 2.79 1.06
N TYR A 403 6.98 2.27 1.82
CA TYR A 403 7.22 1.51 3.06
C TYR A 403 8.01 0.21 2.85
N THR A 404 8.15 -0.26 1.60
CA THR A 404 9.00 -1.39 1.20
C THR A 404 10.49 -1.09 1.29
N THR A 405 10.88 0.18 1.39
CA THR A 405 12.27 0.65 1.32
C THR A 405 13.17 0.00 2.37
N VAL A 406 12.83 0.14 3.65
CA VAL A 406 13.66 -0.41 4.74
C VAL A 406 13.60 -1.95 4.80
N PRO A 407 12.44 -2.62 4.62
CA PRO A 407 12.40 -4.08 4.47
C PRO A 407 13.29 -4.62 3.34
N ASN A 408 13.28 -3.99 2.16
CA ASN A 408 14.12 -4.39 1.03
C ASN A 408 15.62 -4.24 1.35
N GLN A 409 15.99 -3.18 2.06
CA GLN A 409 17.37 -3.02 2.54
C GLN A 409 17.76 -4.12 3.54
N VAL A 410 16.86 -4.46 4.49
CA VAL A 410 17.10 -5.60 5.40
C VAL A 410 17.30 -6.89 4.62
N HIS A 411 16.44 -7.15 3.63
CA HIS A 411 16.54 -8.35 2.79
C HIS A 411 17.87 -8.41 2.04
N ARG A 412 18.29 -7.31 1.42
CA ARG A 412 19.58 -7.19 0.73
C ARG A 412 20.75 -7.50 1.67
N ILE A 413 20.75 -6.95 2.87
CA ILE A 413 21.78 -7.23 3.89
C ILE A 413 21.73 -8.69 4.35
N PHE A 414 20.54 -9.22 4.63
CA PHE A 414 20.38 -10.60 5.09
C PHE A 414 20.82 -11.62 4.04
N ARG A 415 20.51 -11.40 2.75
CA ARG A 415 21.00 -12.24 1.66
C ARG A 415 22.51 -12.22 1.55
N ALA A 416 23.14 -11.06 1.74
CA ALA A 416 24.60 -10.97 1.78
C ALA A 416 25.19 -11.73 2.98
N GLN A 417 24.59 -11.65 4.17
CA GLN A 417 25.02 -12.44 5.32
C GLN A 417 24.97 -13.94 5.01
N GLN A 418 23.88 -14.43 4.40
CA GLN A 418 23.73 -15.84 4.01
C GLN A 418 24.79 -16.30 3.00
N LEU A 419 25.12 -15.46 2.01
CA LEU A 419 26.16 -15.79 1.04
C LEU A 419 27.54 -15.87 1.71
N HIS A 420 27.90 -14.88 2.51
CA HIS A 420 29.21 -14.82 3.14
C HIS A 420 29.40 -15.88 4.23
N ASP A 421 28.32 -16.25 4.94
CA ASP A 421 28.28 -17.40 5.85
C ASP A 421 28.57 -18.70 5.08
N LYS A 422 27.83 -18.97 3.99
CA LYS A 422 28.06 -20.15 3.14
C LYS A 422 29.49 -20.21 2.58
N LYS A 423 30.01 -19.06 2.12
CA LYS A 423 31.40 -18.96 1.62
C LYS A 423 32.43 -19.29 2.69
N ASN A 424 32.29 -18.71 3.89
CA ASN A 424 33.22 -18.97 4.98
C ASN A 424 33.11 -20.42 5.48
N TYR A 425 31.90 -20.97 5.51
CA TYR A 425 31.67 -22.37 5.86
C TYR A 425 32.35 -23.34 4.86
N ASP A 426 32.12 -23.13 3.57
CA ASP A 426 32.70 -23.96 2.50
C ASP A 426 34.23 -23.96 2.50
N GLU A 427 34.84 -22.77 2.58
CA GLU A 427 36.29 -22.61 2.67
C GLU A 427 36.87 -23.35 3.89
N ARG A 428 36.19 -23.25 5.03
CA ARG A 428 36.61 -23.91 6.27
C ARG A 428 36.43 -25.43 6.20
N MET A 429 35.34 -25.92 5.63
CA MET A 429 35.06 -27.36 5.55
C MET A 429 35.92 -28.08 4.51
N THR A 430 36.35 -27.37 3.47
CA THR A 430 37.29 -27.88 2.45
C THR A 430 38.72 -27.97 2.98
N ALA A 431 39.10 -27.13 3.94
CA ALA A 431 40.41 -27.16 4.57
C ALA A 431 40.57 -28.30 5.61
N THR A 432 41.79 -28.82 5.78
CA THR A 432 42.09 -29.78 6.85
C THR A 432 41.91 -29.14 8.24
N PRO A 433 41.71 -29.92 9.32
CA PRO A 433 41.61 -29.37 10.67
C PRO A 433 42.77 -28.43 11.05
N GLU A 434 44.00 -28.74 10.64
CA GLU A 434 45.21 -27.95 10.93
C GLU A 434 45.22 -26.62 10.15
N GLN A 435 44.72 -26.62 8.91
CA GLN A 435 44.58 -25.42 8.10
C GLN A 435 43.44 -24.53 8.60
N ARG A 436 42.32 -25.14 9.01
CA ARG A 436 41.11 -24.45 9.48
C ARG A 436 41.34 -23.57 10.71
N VAL A 437 42.29 -23.92 11.58
CA VAL A 437 42.69 -23.10 12.74
C VAL A 437 43.29 -21.75 12.31
N LYS A 438 43.88 -21.68 11.10
CA LYS A 438 44.47 -20.46 10.54
C LYS A 438 43.47 -19.64 9.72
N LEU A 439 42.31 -20.20 9.37
CA LEU A 439 41.26 -19.51 8.64
C LEU A 439 40.36 -18.72 9.60
N GLU A 440 39.95 -17.53 9.18
CA GLU A 440 38.99 -16.71 9.92
C GLU A 440 37.65 -17.46 10.06
N ASN A 441 37.01 -17.35 11.23
CA ASN A 441 35.68 -17.91 11.49
C ASN A 441 34.74 -16.74 11.83
N VAL A 442 34.28 -16.03 10.81
CA VAL A 442 33.47 -14.83 10.98
C VAL A 442 32.01 -15.23 11.13
N ASP A 443 31.37 -14.74 12.18
CA ASP A 443 29.92 -14.84 12.34
C ASP A 443 29.24 -13.78 11.46
N TYR A 444 28.95 -14.12 10.20
CA TYR A 444 28.25 -13.21 9.28
C TYR A 444 26.76 -13.09 9.59
N LEU A 445 26.15 -14.07 10.25
CA LEU A 445 24.73 -14.10 10.59
C LEU A 445 24.43 -13.22 11.82
N ARG A 446 24.76 -11.93 11.74
CA ARG A 446 24.51 -10.93 12.81
C ARG A 446 23.04 -10.51 12.80
N PRO A 447 22.34 -10.49 13.95
CA PRO A 447 20.96 -10.01 14.01
C PRO A 447 20.81 -8.58 13.48
N ILE A 448 19.72 -8.34 12.74
CA ILE A 448 19.43 -7.05 12.09
C ILE A 448 18.33 -6.33 12.88
N ILE A 449 18.63 -5.11 13.31
CA ILE A 449 17.68 -4.16 13.91
C ILE A 449 17.34 -3.13 12.84
N ALA A 450 16.05 -2.91 12.57
CA ALA A 450 15.61 -2.05 11.48
C ALA A 450 14.66 -0.94 11.95
N ASP A 451 14.68 0.16 11.21
CA ASP A 451 13.79 1.31 11.38
C ASP A 451 12.45 1.06 10.69
N ALA A 452 11.36 1.13 11.44
CA ALA A 452 9.99 1.04 10.91
C ALA A 452 9.27 2.39 10.90
N ASP A 453 9.99 3.50 11.15
CA ASP A 453 9.45 4.85 11.25
C ASP A 453 8.22 4.90 12.17
N THR A 454 7.15 5.55 11.74
CA THR A 454 5.85 5.58 12.41
C THR A 454 4.94 4.41 12.03
N GLY A 455 5.43 3.46 11.21
CA GLY A 455 4.64 2.36 10.66
C GLY A 455 3.92 2.64 9.34
N HIS A 456 4.26 3.75 8.66
CA HIS A 456 3.83 4.08 7.29
C HIS A 456 2.30 4.11 7.06
N GLY A 457 1.53 4.51 8.07
CA GLY A 457 0.09 4.72 7.96
C GLY A 457 -0.70 4.24 9.17
N GLY A 458 -1.92 3.77 8.92
CA GLY A 458 -2.78 3.16 9.94
C GLY A 458 -2.35 1.75 10.33
N THR A 459 -3.08 1.12 11.26
CA THR A 459 -2.73 -0.20 11.82
C THR A 459 -2.65 -1.32 10.77
N SER A 460 -3.43 -1.25 9.69
CA SER A 460 -3.33 -2.21 8.58
C SER A 460 -2.02 -2.08 7.79
N ALA A 461 -1.54 -0.85 7.59
CA ALA A 461 -0.23 -0.59 6.97
C ALA A 461 0.91 -1.08 7.89
N VAL A 462 0.81 -0.81 9.19
CA VAL A 462 1.74 -1.33 10.21
C VAL A 462 1.84 -2.85 10.13
N MET A 463 0.72 -3.57 10.07
CA MET A 463 0.72 -5.03 9.95
C MET A 463 1.41 -5.50 8.67
N LYS A 464 1.11 -4.89 7.51
CA LYS A 464 1.78 -5.25 6.25
C LYS A 464 3.28 -4.96 6.28
N LEU A 465 3.69 -3.82 6.84
CA LEU A 465 5.10 -3.47 7.01
C LEU A 465 5.83 -4.46 7.92
N VAL A 466 5.23 -4.81 9.06
CA VAL A 466 5.80 -5.78 10.01
C VAL A 466 5.92 -7.16 9.36
N LYS A 467 4.93 -7.57 8.55
CA LYS A 467 4.99 -8.80 7.77
C LYS A 467 6.23 -8.80 6.86
N LEU A 468 6.44 -7.73 6.11
CA LEU A 468 7.61 -7.59 5.22
C LEU A 468 8.92 -7.66 6.00
N PHE A 469 9.02 -7.01 7.17
CA PHE A 469 10.22 -7.09 8.00
C PHE A 469 10.52 -8.53 8.45
N VAL A 470 9.49 -9.24 8.92
CA VAL A 470 9.63 -10.64 9.35
C VAL A 470 10.09 -11.52 8.18
N GLU A 471 9.53 -11.33 6.99
CA GLU A 471 9.91 -12.05 5.75
C GLU A 471 11.32 -11.68 5.26
N SER A 472 11.76 -10.44 5.51
CA SER A 472 13.03 -9.90 5.01
C SER A 472 14.27 -10.37 5.79
N GLY A 473 14.11 -10.98 6.97
CA GLY A 473 15.25 -11.40 7.81
C GLY A 473 15.44 -10.59 9.10
N THR A 474 14.48 -9.73 9.45
CA THR A 474 14.63 -8.78 10.57
C THR A 474 14.57 -9.47 11.93
N SER A 475 15.44 -9.06 12.85
CA SER A 475 15.50 -9.59 14.23
C SER A 475 14.79 -8.68 15.24
N ALA A 476 14.81 -7.37 15.01
CA ALA A 476 14.03 -6.39 15.74
C ALA A 476 13.65 -5.21 14.85
N ILE A 477 12.52 -4.58 15.13
CA ILE A 477 12.18 -3.27 14.57
C ILE A 477 12.00 -2.24 15.68
N HIS A 478 12.24 -0.97 15.38
CA HIS A 478 11.79 0.14 16.22
C HIS A 478 10.72 0.97 15.52
N LEU A 479 9.69 1.38 16.27
CA LEU A 479 8.58 2.23 15.84
C LEU A 479 8.55 3.47 16.72
N GLU A 480 8.23 4.63 16.16
CA GLU A 480 8.12 5.90 16.89
C GLU A 480 6.68 6.44 16.99
N ASP A 481 6.45 7.29 17.99
CA ASP A 481 5.17 7.91 18.35
C ASP A 481 4.91 9.24 17.63
N GLN A 482 5.59 9.49 16.50
CA GLN A 482 5.26 10.62 15.63
C GLN A 482 4.03 10.34 14.74
N LEU A 483 3.43 11.41 14.22
CA LEU A 483 2.35 11.38 13.23
C LEU A 483 2.90 11.02 11.85
N HIS A 484 2.32 10.01 11.19
CA HIS A 484 2.65 9.71 9.81
C HIS A 484 2.20 10.85 8.87
N GLY A 485 3.03 11.25 7.91
CA GLY A 485 2.86 12.48 7.12
C GLY A 485 3.38 13.75 7.83
N GLY A 486 3.51 13.72 9.16
CA GLY A 486 4.16 14.75 9.97
C GLY A 486 5.56 14.38 10.47
N LYS A 487 6.04 13.17 10.15
CA LYS A 487 7.30 12.60 10.67
C LYS A 487 8.51 13.45 10.27
N LYS A 488 9.46 13.53 11.20
CA LYS A 488 10.76 14.21 11.04
C LYS A 488 11.86 13.38 11.69
N CYS A 489 13.11 13.67 11.33
CA CYS A 489 14.27 13.18 12.08
C CYS A 489 14.19 13.65 13.55
N GLY A 490 14.62 12.82 14.50
CA GLY A 490 14.49 13.09 15.93
C GLY A 490 15.19 14.37 16.42
N HIS A 491 16.16 14.89 15.64
CA HIS A 491 16.89 16.13 15.95
C HIS A 491 16.33 17.37 15.23
N LEU A 492 15.26 17.23 14.45
CA LEU A 492 14.60 18.35 13.77
C LEU A 492 13.46 18.90 14.62
N GLY A 493 13.17 20.19 14.44
CA GLY A 493 11.98 20.84 15.01
C GLY A 493 10.69 20.43 14.27
N GLY A 494 9.54 20.85 14.82
CA GLY A 494 8.23 20.60 14.20
C GLY A 494 7.73 19.16 14.30
N LYS A 495 8.24 18.38 15.25
CA LYS A 495 7.75 17.02 15.51
C LYS A 495 6.34 17.04 16.08
N VAL A 496 5.47 16.26 15.46
CA VAL A 496 4.07 16.07 15.86
C VAL A 496 3.91 14.66 16.40
N LEU A 497 3.52 14.54 17.67
CA LEU A 497 3.25 13.27 18.33
C LEU A 497 1.83 12.77 18.01
N VAL A 498 1.63 11.46 18.08
CA VAL A 498 0.29 10.86 18.15
C VAL A 498 -0.14 10.64 19.59
N PRO A 499 -1.44 10.53 19.88
CA PRO A 499 -1.90 10.14 21.20
C PRO A 499 -1.27 8.83 21.67
N THR A 500 -1.03 8.69 22.97
CA THR A 500 -0.37 7.50 23.56
C THR A 500 -1.04 6.19 23.10
N SER A 501 -2.37 6.11 23.13
CA SER A 501 -3.16 4.97 22.65
C SER A 501 -2.95 4.63 21.17
N THR A 502 -2.64 5.62 20.33
CA THR A 502 -2.34 5.39 18.90
C THR A 502 -1.03 4.64 18.76
N HIS A 503 0.02 5.04 19.47
CA HIS A 503 1.30 4.33 19.43
C HIS A 503 1.20 2.94 20.07
N ILE A 504 0.46 2.79 21.17
CA ILE A 504 0.14 1.48 21.75
C ILE A 504 -0.56 0.57 20.73
N SER A 505 -1.50 1.11 19.94
CA SER A 505 -2.19 0.36 18.89
C SER A 505 -1.23 -0.11 17.78
N ARG A 506 -0.22 0.69 17.42
CA ARG A 506 0.85 0.27 16.47
C ARG A 506 1.65 -0.90 17.03
N LEU A 507 2.02 -0.85 18.31
CA LEU A 507 2.77 -1.93 18.98
C LEU A 507 1.94 -3.22 19.09
N ILE A 508 0.65 -3.12 19.41
CA ILE A 508 -0.29 -4.25 19.43
C ILE A 508 -0.44 -4.86 18.04
N ALA A 509 -0.65 -4.05 17.01
CA ALA A 509 -0.77 -4.51 15.63
C ALA A 509 0.51 -5.21 15.15
N SER A 510 1.67 -4.69 15.53
CA SER A 510 2.97 -5.28 15.24
C SER A 510 3.13 -6.64 15.93
N ARG A 511 2.80 -6.74 17.23
CA ARG A 511 2.86 -8.01 17.95
C ARG A 511 1.88 -9.02 17.38
N PHE A 512 0.66 -8.60 17.03
CA PHE A 512 -0.35 -9.44 16.39
C PHE A 512 0.18 -10.04 15.09
N GLN A 513 0.80 -9.22 14.23
CA GLN A 513 1.40 -9.70 12.98
C GLN A 513 2.55 -10.69 13.23
N THR A 514 3.44 -10.43 14.21
CA THR A 514 4.51 -11.39 14.53
C THR A 514 3.95 -12.71 15.08
N ASP A 515 2.89 -12.67 15.89
CA ASP A 515 2.23 -13.85 16.42
C ASP A 515 1.54 -14.66 15.28
N LEU A 516 0.91 -13.99 14.30
CA LEU A 516 0.36 -14.66 13.10
C LEU A 516 1.42 -15.50 12.38
N MET A 517 2.64 -14.99 12.31
CA MET A 517 3.76 -15.62 11.60
C MET A 517 4.61 -16.52 12.50
N LYS A 518 4.21 -16.72 13.77
CA LYS A 518 5.01 -17.41 14.80
C LYS A 518 6.47 -16.91 14.85
N SER A 519 6.64 -15.60 14.65
CA SER A 519 7.92 -14.93 14.67
C SER A 519 8.26 -14.40 16.05
N THR A 520 9.50 -14.60 16.46
CA THR A 520 10.02 -14.11 17.75
C THR A 520 10.69 -12.73 17.63
N MET A 521 10.46 -12.00 16.53
CA MET A 521 10.98 -10.65 16.31
C MET A 521 10.68 -9.71 17.48
N LEU A 522 11.68 -8.92 17.87
CA LEU A 522 11.59 -7.96 18.96
C LEU A 522 10.97 -6.65 18.46
N LEU A 523 10.22 -5.97 19.33
CA LEU A 523 9.63 -4.66 19.07
C LEU A 523 10.25 -3.67 20.05
N ILE A 524 10.79 -2.58 19.52
CA ILE A 524 11.37 -1.47 20.28
C ILE A 524 10.43 -0.28 20.12
N ALA A 525 9.95 0.27 21.23
CA ALA A 525 9.13 1.48 21.23
C ALA A 525 10.03 2.69 21.43
N ARG A 526 10.07 3.60 20.45
CA ARG A 526 10.76 4.88 20.53
C ARG A 526 9.73 5.97 20.82
N THR A 527 10.10 6.92 21.70
CA THR A 527 9.32 8.14 21.93
C THR A 527 10.12 9.37 21.52
N ASP A 528 9.46 10.31 20.85
CA ASP A 528 10.02 11.61 20.45
C ASP A 528 9.54 12.76 21.38
N SER A 529 8.93 12.42 22.52
CA SER A 529 8.33 13.35 23.49
C SER A 529 9.30 14.35 24.11
N GLU A 530 10.60 14.05 24.17
CA GLU A 530 11.60 14.96 24.76
C GLU A 530 11.64 16.34 24.04
N SER A 531 11.47 16.34 22.72
CA SER A 531 11.54 17.55 21.88
C SER A 531 10.32 17.73 20.98
N GLY A 532 9.33 16.84 21.05
CA GLY A 532 8.01 17.02 20.45
C GLY A 532 7.34 18.27 21.02
N LYS A 533 6.79 19.13 20.14
CA LYS A 533 6.10 20.37 20.53
C LYS A 533 4.62 20.37 20.19
N LEU A 534 4.17 19.40 19.40
CA LEU A 534 2.80 19.28 18.94
C LEU A 534 2.30 17.86 19.18
N ILE A 535 1.00 17.71 19.43
CA ILE A 535 0.30 16.44 19.48
C ILE A 535 -0.93 16.52 18.56
N SER A 536 -1.19 15.45 17.81
CA SER A 536 -2.22 15.45 16.76
C SER A 536 -3.66 15.41 17.29
N SER A 537 -3.88 15.03 18.55
CA SER A 537 -5.20 15.02 19.16
C SER A 537 -5.12 15.02 20.69
N THR A 538 -6.13 15.59 21.33
CA THR A 538 -6.35 15.63 22.78
C THR A 538 -7.19 14.45 23.29
N VAL A 539 -7.45 13.44 22.45
CA VAL A 539 -8.39 12.34 22.77
C VAL A 539 -7.95 11.45 23.94
N ASP A 540 -6.65 11.40 24.25
CA ASP A 540 -6.10 10.47 25.24
C ASP A 540 -5.82 11.16 26.57
N ALA A 541 -6.43 10.61 27.63
CA ALA A 541 -6.32 11.18 28.96
C ALA A 541 -4.91 11.14 29.53
N ALA A 542 -4.07 10.20 29.08
CA ALA A 542 -2.68 10.12 29.51
C ALA A 542 -1.84 11.31 29.01
N ASP A 543 -2.27 11.98 27.95
CA ASP A 543 -1.52 13.09 27.34
C ASP A 543 -1.94 14.46 27.92
N HIS A 544 -3.08 14.52 28.63
CA HIS A 544 -3.70 15.75 29.11
C HIS A 544 -2.81 16.59 30.03
N GLU A 545 -2.00 15.98 30.89
CA GLU A 545 -1.14 16.71 31.83
C GLU A 545 -0.02 17.50 31.11
N PHE A 546 0.28 17.14 29.86
CA PHE A 546 1.35 17.73 29.05
C PHE A 546 0.85 18.72 28.00
N ILE A 547 -0.44 18.71 27.68
CA ILE A 547 -1.00 19.62 26.67
C ILE A 547 -1.01 21.04 27.22
N LEU A 548 -0.56 21.98 26.38
CA LEU A 548 -0.56 23.40 26.70
C LEU A 548 -1.83 24.06 26.17
N GLY A 549 -2.45 24.88 26.99
CA GLY A 549 -3.61 25.69 26.64
C GLY A 549 -3.41 27.16 27.00
N VAL A 550 -4.36 27.99 26.58
CA VAL A 550 -4.42 29.42 26.90
C VAL A 550 -5.41 29.66 28.03
N THR A 551 -5.11 30.61 28.92
CA THR A 551 -6.02 31.02 30.01
C THR A 551 -6.85 32.24 29.68
N LYS A 552 -6.42 33.02 28.67
CA LYS A 552 -7.08 34.22 28.18
C LYS A 552 -8.23 33.84 27.23
N THR A 553 -9.44 34.31 27.54
CA THR A 553 -10.69 33.91 26.85
C THR A 553 -11.38 35.04 26.09
N ASP A 554 -10.85 36.26 26.16
CA ASP A 554 -11.36 37.46 25.50
C ASP A 554 -10.69 37.75 24.14
N SER A 555 -10.12 36.72 23.49
CA SER A 555 -9.39 36.84 22.23
C SER A 555 -9.88 35.84 21.18
N GLN A 556 -9.64 36.17 19.91
CA GLN A 556 -9.93 35.25 18.80
C GLN A 556 -8.94 34.07 18.80
N PRO A 557 -9.41 32.85 18.49
CA PRO A 557 -8.54 31.69 18.34
C PRO A 557 -7.51 31.89 17.21
N LEU A 558 -6.27 31.43 17.43
CA LEU A 558 -5.17 31.58 16.46
C LEU A 558 -5.54 31.07 15.06
N ALA A 559 -6.22 29.92 14.95
CA ALA A 559 -6.62 29.35 13.67
C ALA A 559 -7.51 30.30 12.86
N GLN A 560 -8.41 31.03 13.53
CA GLN A 560 -9.26 32.03 12.88
C GLN A 560 -8.44 33.24 12.43
N VAL A 561 -7.54 33.73 13.30
CA VAL A 561 -6.65 34.86 12.98
C VAL A 561 -5.80 34.56 11.74
N ILE A 562 -5.23 33.36 11.65
CA ILE A 562 -4.45 32.91 10.49
C ILE A 562 -5.33 32.80 9.24
N ALA A 563 -6.47 32.12 9.33
CA ALA A 563 -7.36 31.92 8.18
C ALA A 563 -7.87 33.25 7.59
N GLU A 564 -8.21 34.22 8.43
CA GLU A 564 -8.62 35.56 8.00
C GLU A 564 -7.46 36.30 7.30
N ALA A 565 -6.24 36.18 7.83
CA ALA A 565 -5.05 36.79 7.22
C ALA A 565 -4.70 36.15 5.86
N GLU A 566 -4.76 34.83 5.75
CA GLU A 566 -4.56 34.11 4.49
C GLU A 566 -5.62 34.50 3.44
N ALA A 567 -6.90 34.57 3.83
CA ALA A 567 -7.99 35.01 2.96
C ALA A 567 -7.81 36.47 2.49
N ALA A 568 -7.15 37.30 3.30
CA ALA A 568 -6.76 38.67 2.95
C ALA A 568 -5.49 38.75 2.08
N GLY A 569 -4.85 37.61 1.77
CA GLY A 569 -3.66 37.54 0.92
C GLY A 569 -2.34 37.76 1.65
N ALA A 570 -2.29 37.56 2.98
CA ALA A 570 -1.05 37.64 3.74
C ALA A 570 -0.02 36.61 3.25
N SER A 571 1.23 37.04 3.16
CA SER A 571 2.37 36.17 2.84
C SER A 571 2.75 35.27 4.01
N GLY A 572 3.48 34.18 3.76
CA GLY A 572 3.97 33.29 4.82
C GLY A 572 4.75 34.02 5.92
N ALA A 573 5.58 35.00 5.57
CA ALA A 573 6.32 35.79 6.56
C ALA A 573 5.43 36.73 7.41
N GLU A 574 4.26 37.12 6.90
CA GLU A 574 3.26 37.88 7.66
C GLU A 574 2.50 36.95 8.60
N ILE A 575 2.13 35.75 8.13
CA ILE A 575 1.53 34.70 8.97
C ILE A 575 2.46 34.34 10.12
N ASP A 576 3.75 34.10 9.86
CA ASP A 576 4.74 33.77 10.91
C ASP A 576 4.83 34.87 11.99
N ARG A 577 4.77 36.14 11.57
CA ARG A 577 4.77 37.27 12.52
C ARG A 577 3.48 37.33 13.32
N LEU A 578 2.33 37.12 12.69
CA LEU A 578 1.03 37.10 13.34
C LEU A 578 0.94 35.96 14.37
N GLU A 579 1.35 34.75 13.99
CA GLU A 579 1.40 33.60 14.88
C GLU A 579 2.30 33.87 16.08
N LYS A 580 3.51 34.39 15.85
CA LYS A 580 4.42 34.74 16.94
C LYS A 580 3.82 35.78 17.89
N SER A 581 3.27 36.87 17.36
CA SER A 581 2.64 37.91 18.17
C SER A 581 1.45 37.36 18.97
N TRP A 582 0.63 36.51 18.36
CA TRP A 582 -0.48 35.87 19.07
C TRP A 582 0.02 34.99 20.21
N VAL A 583 1.04 34.15 19.98
CA VAL A 583 1.62 33.29 21.03
C VAL A 583 2.25 34.11 22.15
N ASP A 584 2.94 35.20 21.84
CA ASP A 584 3.52 36.12 22.84
C ASP A 584 2.43 36.78 23.71
N GLU A 585 1.26 37.07 23.13
CA GLU A 585 0.09 37.63 23.84
C GLU A 585 -0.74 36.59 24.60
N HIS A 586 -0.54 35.29 24.33
CA HIS A 586 -1.28 34.18 24.92
C HIS A 586 -0.34 33.15 25.55
N PRO A 587 0.21 33.45 26.76
CA PRO A 587 1.14 32.56 27.42
C PRO A 587 0.55 31.15 27.62
N LEU A 588 1.19 30.18 26.99
CA LEU A 588 0.82 28.78 27.04
C LEU A 588 1.22 28.16 28.39
N CYS A 589 0.34 27.38 29.01
CA CYS A 589 0.66 26.59 30.20
C CYS A 589 -0.15 25.31 30.26
N THR A 590 0.29 24.34 31.07
CA THR A 590 -0.52 23.15 31.35
C THR A 590 -1.73 23.52 32.23
N PHE A 591 -2.71 22.63 32.30
CA PHE A 591 -3.87 22.85 33.17
C PHE A 591 -3.46 22.99 34.64
N ASP A 592 -2.57 22.12 35.12
CA ASP A 592 -2.08 22.15 36.50
C ASP A 592 -1.36 23.48 36.82
N GLN A 593 -0.60 24.02 35.86
CA GLN A 593 0.02 25.34 35.98
C GLN A 593 -1.03 26.47 36.02
N ALA A 594 -2.13 26.35 35.27
CA ALA A 594 -3.23 27.30 35.32
C ALA A 594 -3.94 27.24 36.69
N VAL A 595 -4.19 26.04 37.23
CA VAL A 595 -4.76 25.85 38.58
C VAL A 595 -3.83 26.44 39.64
N ALA A 596 -2.52 26.19 39.56
CA ALA A 596 -1.56 26.75 40.52
C ALA A 596 -1.58 28.29 40.50
N LYS A 597 -1.62 28.91 39.30
CA LYS A 597 -1.75 30.37 39.15
C LYS A 597 -3.06 30.88 39.77
N GLU A 598 -4.15 30.15 39.58
CA GLU A 598 -5.46 30.53 40.10
C GLU A 598 -5.56 30.38 41.63
N ILE A 599 -4.98 29.32 42.21
CA ILE A 599 -4.83 29.17 43.66
C ILE A 599 -4.03 30.34 44.23
N GLU A 600 -2.93 30.72 43.56
CA GLU A 600 -2.11 31.85 43.97
C GLU A 600 -2.88 33.19 43.91
N ALA A 601 -3.73 33.37 42.90
CA ALA A 601 -4.57 34.56 42.76
C ALA A 601 -5.83 34.55 43.67
N SER A 602 -6.17 33.41 44.25
CA SER A 602 -7.41 33.23 45.03
C SER A 602 -7.33 33.83 46.44
N SER A 603 -8.49 33.89 47.11
CA SER A 603 -8.61 34.27 48.52
C SER A 603 -8.31 33.12 49.51
N ILE A 604 -7.83 31.97 49.03
CA ILE A 604 -7.48 30.83 49.87
C ILE A 604 -6.30 31.21 50.78
N LYS A 605 -6.43 30.95 52.09
CA LYS A 605 -5.39 31.25 53.08
C LYS A 605 -4.22 30.27 53.04
N ASP A 606 -4.51 28.97 52.97
CA ASP A 606 -3.51 27.91 52.89
C ASP A 606 -3.31 27.48 51.43
N LYS A 607 -2.57 28.29 50.68
CA LYS A 607 -2.31 28.07 49.25
C LYS A 607 -1.47 26.81 49.01
N GLU A 608 -0.48 26.56 49.88
CA GLU A 608 0.42 25.41 49.78
C GLU A 608 -0.34 24.10 50.05
N GLY A 609 -1.19 24.06 51.09
CA GLY A 609 -2.07 22.93 51.36
C GLY A 609 -3.10 22.68 50.26
N ALA A 610 -3.68 23.74 49.69
CA ALA A 610 -4.62 23.63 48.58
C ALA A 610 -3.95 23.08 47.31
N LEU A 611 -2.76 23.58 46.95
CA LEU A 611 -2.01 23.10 45.79
C LEU A 611 -1.58 21.65 45.97
N LYS A 612 -1.14 21.27 47.18
CA LYS A 612 -0.79 19.88 47.50
C LYS A 612 -2.00 18.94 47.35
N THR A 613 -3.15 19.35 47.90
CA THR A 613 -4.41 18.59 47.81
C THR A 613 -4.82 18.40 46.35
N TYR A 614 -4.71 19.46 45.54
CA TYR A 614 -4.97 19.39 44.11
C TYR A 614 -4.02 18.42 43.40
N ASN A 615 -2.71 18.58 43.56
CA ASN A 615 -1.71 17.74 42.88
C ASN A 615 -1.86 16.26 43.22
N GLU A 616 -2.17 15.93 44.48
CA GLU A 616 -2.42 14.54 44.90
C GLU A 616 -3.71 13.99 44.30
N ALA A 617 -4.77 14.80 44.23
CA ALA A 617 -6.08 14.38 43.73
C ALA A 617 -6.16 14.31 42.19
N ALA A 618 -5.43 15.16 41.47
CA ALA A 618 -5.47 15.27 40.01
C ALA A 618 -4.53 14.30 39.29
N LYS A 619 -3.50 13.78 39.99
CA LYS A 619 -2.48 12.90 39.41
C LYS A 619 -3.09 11.72 38.64
N GLY A 620 -2.76 11.65 37.34
CA GLY A 620 -3.17 10.56 36.45
C GLY A 620 -4.65 10.57 36.03
N LYS A 621 -5.37 11.68 36.23
CA LYS A 621 -6.78 11.84 35.85
C LYS A 621 -6.93 12.60 34.53
N SER A 622 -8.11 12.48 33.92
CA SER A 622 -8.45 13.29 32.75
C SER A 622 -8.62 14.77 33.12
N ASN A 623 -8.50 15.66 32.13
CA ASN A 623 -8.70 17.09 32.35
C ASN A 623 -10.13 17.43 32.79
N ASN A 624 -11.14 16.68 32.34
CA ASN A 624 -12.52 16.81 32.83
C ASN A 624 -12.61 16.59 34.35
N GLU A 625 -11.94 15.57 34.86
CA GLU A 625 -11.89 15.28 36.30
C GLU A 625 -11.02 16.28 37.05
N ALA A 626 -9.87 16.67 36.48
CA ALA A 626 -8.99 17.68 37.06
C ALA A 626 -9.70 19.05 37.18
N ARG A 627 -10.52 19.44 36.19
CA ARG A 627 -11.37 20.63 36.23
C ARG A 627 -12.39 20.57 37.36
N ALA A 628 -13.05 19.43 37.56
CA ALA A 628 -14.00 19.26 38.65
C ALA A 628 -13.33 19.40 40.02
N ILE A 629 -12.13 18.81 40.20
CA ILE A 629 -11.35 18.91 41.44
C ILE A 629 -10.90 20.36 41.67
N ALA A 630 -10.39 21.04 40.64
CA ALA A 630 -9.98 22.44 40.74
C ALA A 630 -11.16 23.35 41.09
N ALA A 631 -12.33 23.12 40.48
CA ALA A 631 -13.54 23.89 40.74
C ALA A 631 -14.06 23.74 42.18
N ASP A 632 -13.96 22.54 42.75
CA ASP A 632 -14.31 22.26 44.15
C ASP A 632 -13.38 23.02 45.12
N ILE A 633 -12.07 23.00 44.85
CA ILE A 633 -11.07 23.69 45.69
C ILE A 633 -11.18 25.21 45.58
N LEU A 634 -11.37 25.75 44.37
CA LEU A 634 -11.37 27.20 44.10
C LEU A 634 -12.75 27.84 44.22
N ASN A 635 -13.81 27.03 44.33
CA ASN A 635 -15.20 27.46 44.25
C ASN A 635 -15.53 28.30 42.99
N LYS A 636 -14.80 28.05 41.90
CA LYS A 636 -15.01 28.63 40.56
C LYS A 636 -14.29 27.81 39.50
N GLN A 637 -14.75 27.90 38.26
CA GLN A 637 -14.10 27.23 37.13
C GLN A 637 -12.78 27.92 36.77
N VAL A 638 -11.75 27.11 36.49
CA VAL A 638 -10.47 27.61 35.98
C VAL A 638 -10.58 27.82 34.47
N SER A 639 -10.37 29.06 34.03
CA SER A 639 -10.35 29.44 32.62
C SER A 639 -9.07 28.95 31.98
N TRP A 640 -9.18 27.88 31.20
CA TRP A 640 -8.08 27.27 30.47
C TRP A 640 -8.66 26.47 29.29
N ASP A 641 -8.15 26.67 28.08
CA ASP A 641 -8.65 26.05 26.87
C ASP A 641 -7.51 25.62 25.93
N TRP A 642 -7.65 24.42 25.37
CA TRP A 642 -6.76 23.81 24.38
C TRP A 642 -7.49 23.50 23.05
N ASP A 643 -8.80 23.80 22.95
CA ASP A 643 -9.71 23.28 21.95
C ASP A 643 -10.41 24.40 21.16
N GLY A 644 -10.08 24.52 19.89
CA GLY A 644 -11.06 24.91 18.85
C GLY A 644 -12.05 23.77 18.51
N LEU A 645 -11.99 22.63 19.22
CA LEU A 645 -12.67 21.36 18.94
C LEU A 645 -14.08 21.25 19.54
N HIS A 646 -14.36 21.93 20.66
CA HIS A 646 -15.61 21.73 21.42
C HIS A 646 -16.87 22.16 20.65
N SER A 647 -16.78 23.17 19.77
CA SER A 647 -17.87 23.58 18.88
C SER A 647 -18.24 22.49 17.87
N THR A 648 -17.22 21.80 17.33
CA THR A 648 -17.38 20.68 16.38
C THR A 648 -17.90 19.44 17.10
N ALA A 649 -17.37 19.12 18.29
CA ALA A 649 -17.77 17.95 19.06
C ALA A 649 -19.20 18.07 19.61
N VAL A 650 -19.59 19.22 20.15
CA VAL A 650 -20.95 19.45 20.68
C VAL A 650 -21.98 19.42 19.55
N THR A 651 -21.73 20.11 18.44
CA THR A 651 -22.65 20.13 17.29
C THR A 651 -22.78 18.75 16.65
N THR A 652 -21.67 18.02 16.52
CA THR A 652 -21.67 16.66 15.96
C THR A 652 -22.35 15.65 16.90
N ALA A 653 -22.13 15.75 18.22
CA ALA A 653 -22.78 14.89 19.20
C ALA A 653 -24.29 15.14 19.31
N GLU A 654 -24.72 16.41 19.31
CA GLU A 654 -26.14 16.79 19.31
C GLU A 654 -26.83 16.33 18.03
N LEU A 655 -26.21 16.57 16.87
CA LEU A 655 -26.71 16.13 15.58
C LEU A 655 -26.80 14.60 15.52
N ALA A 656 -25.73 13.87 15.87
CA ALA A 656 -25.74 12.40 15.86
C ALA A 656 -26.80 11.80 16.80
N ARG A 657 -27.01 12.41 17.97
CA ARG A 657 -28.04 12.00 18.93
C ARG A 657 -29.44 12.19 18.36
N ARG A 658 -29.75 13.35 17.77
CA ARG A 658 -31.10 13.65 17.23
C ARG A 658 -31.34 13.00 15.88
N PHE A 659 -30.31 12.85 15.05
CA PHE A 659 -30.42 12.21 13.74
C PHE A 659 -30.79 10.73 13.85
N LYS A 660 -30.41 10.07 14.96
CA LYS A 660 -30.85 8.72 15.30
C LYS A 660 -32.39 8.58 15.37
N ASP A 661 -33.07 9.58 15.92
CA ASP A 661 -34.51 9.52 16.21
C ASP A 661 -35.36 10.32 15.18
N GLU A 662 -34.79 11.38 14.59
CA GLU A 662 -35.49 12.34 13.72
C GLU A 662 -34.99 12.34 12.26
N GLY A 663 -33.89 11.64 11.95
CA GLY A 663 -33.30 11.60 10.61
C GLY A 663 -33.00 12.98 10.03
N MET A 664 -33.35 13.20 8.76
CA MET A 664 -33.09 14.46 8.06
C MET A 664 -33.75 15.70 8.70
N LEU A 665 -34.80 15.52 9.49
CA LEU A 665 -35.44 16.62 10.21
C LEU A 665 -34.50 17.22 11.28
N ALA A 666 -33.64 16.41 11.92
CA ALA A 666 -32.61 16.91 12.83
C ALA A 666 -31.57 17.76 12.10
N TYR A 667 -31.15 17.34 10.90
CA TYR A 667 -30.20 18.08 10.08
C TYR A 667 -30.76 19.43 9.62
N VAL A 668 -32.02 19.44 9.14
CA VAL A 668 -32.70 20.68 8.73
C VAL A 668 -32.84 21.66 9.89
N ASN A 669 -33.23 21.18 11.08
CA ASN A 669 -33.48 22.06 12.22
C ASN A 669 -32.21 22.54 12.93
N LEU A 670 -31.20 21.68 13.08
CA LEU A 670 -29.97 22.02 13.81
C LEU A 670 -28.94 22.75 12.96
N ILE A 671 -28.83 22.39 11.69
CA ILE A 671 -27.76 22.87 10.81
C ILE A 671 -28.34 23.85 9.80
N GLN A 672 -29.11 23.37 8.82
CA GLN A 672 -29.47 24.15 7.64
C GLN A 672 -30.35 25.38 7.94
N LYS A 673 -31.35 25.24 8.82
CA LYS A 673 -32.21 26.36 9.24
C LYS A 673 -31.40 27.39 10.03
N LYS A 674 -30.48 26.94 10.87
CA LYS A 674 -29.65 27.82 11.69
C LYS A 674 -28.66 28.60 10.84
N GLU A 675 -28.01 27.92 9.88
CA GLU A 675 -27.15 28.54 8.88
C GLU A 675 -27.89 29.65 8.10
N LYS A 676 -29.15 29.42 7.72
CA LYS A 676 -30.01 30.43 7.08
C LYS A 676 -30.41 31.58 7.99
N GLU A 677 -30.75 31.29 9.25
CA GLU A 677 -31.12 32.30 10.24
C GLU A 677 -29.97 33.25 10.60
N ILE A 678 -28.75 32.73 10.71
CA ILE A 678 -27.57 33.52 11.10
C ILE A 678 -26.80 34.09 9.91
N GLY A 679 -27.22 33.79 8.69
CA GLY A 679 -26.54 34.23 7.46
C GLY A 679 -25.16 33.61 7.28
N CYS A 680 -24.99 32.34 7.67
CA CYS A 680 -23.75 31.58 7.45
C CYS A 680 -23.47 31.46 5.95
N ASP A 681 -22.30 31.92 5.51
CA ASP A 681 -21.89 31.93 4.10
C ASP A 681 -21.65 30.53 3.53
N VAL A 682 -21.31 29.56 4.39
CA VAL A 682 -21.20 28.13 4.06
C VAL A 682 -22.55 27.51 3.66
N LEU A 683 -23.69 28.11 4.01
CA LEU A 683 -25.01 27.68 3.51
C LEU A 683 -25.01 27.63 1.97
N THR A 684 -24.37 28.62 1.37
CA THR A 684 -24.05 28.70 -0.06
C THR A 684 -22.67 28.09 -0.32
N HIS A 685 -22.53 26.80 -0.03
CA HIS A 685 -21.24 26.10 -0.01
C HIS A 685 -20.51 26.10 -1.37
N GLN A 686 -21.22 26.26 -2.48
CA GLN A 686 -20.60 26.41 -3.81
C GLN A 686 -19.98 27.79 -3.97
N LYS A 687 -20.70 28.85 -3.60
CA LYS A 687 -20.13 30.21 -3.56
C LYS A 687 -18.95 30.31 -2.58
N TRP A 688 -19.07 29.72 -1.39
CA TRP A 688 -18.06 29.75 -0.33
C TRP A 688 -16.77 29.02 -0.71
N SER A 689 -16.88 27.84 -1.34
CA SER A 689 -15.71 27.06 -1.80
C SER A 689 -14.96 27.66 -3.01
N GLY A 690 -15.38 28.85 -3.46
CA GLY A 690 -14.74 29.53 -4.57
C GLY A 690 -15.17 29.02 -5.95
N ALA A 691 -16.28 28.29 -6.07
CA ALA A 691 -16.79 27.84 -7.37
C ALA A 691 -16.97 29.03 -8.32
N ASN A 692 -17.51 30.16 -7.84
CA ASN A 692 -17.67 31.40 -8.62
C ASN A 692 -16.35 32.08 -9.01
N TYR A 693 -15.27 31.84 -8.27
CA TYR A 693 -13.94 32.36 -8.57
C TYR A 693 -13.28 31.51 -9.65
N ILE A 694 -13.35 30.18 -9.52
CA ILE A 694 -12.91 29.22 -10.54
C ILE A 694 -13.74 29.35 -11.83
N ASP A 695 -15.05 29.54 -11.75
CA ASP A 695 -15.92 29.79 -12.92
C ASP A 695 -15.54 31.09 -13.65
N ARG A 696 -15.18 32.15 -12.90
CA ARG A 696 -14.72 33.42 -13.47
C ARG A 696 -13.34 33.34 -14.08
N ILE A 697 -12.46 32.50 -13.52
CA ILE A 697 -11.20 32.13 -14.15
C ILE A 697 -11.50 31.39 -15.46
N LEU A 698 -12.29 30.31 -15.43
CA LEU A 698 -12.67 29.48 -16.59
C LEU A 698 -13.38 30.27 -17.71
N SER A 699 -14.23 31.22 -17.37
CA SER A 699 -14.90 32.11 -18.35
C SER A 699 -14.02 33.24 -18.88
N SER A 700 -12.95 33.62 -18.16
CA SER A 700 -11.91 34.53 -18.67
C SER A 700 -10.91 33.83 -19.60
N VAL A 701 -10.69 32.52 -19.44
CA VAL A 701 -9.83 31.71 -20.33
C VAL A 701 -10.58 31.20 -21.58
N SER A 702 -11.92 31.19 -21.54
CA SER A 702 -12.76 30.69 -22.64
C SER A 702 -13.41 31.86 -23.38
N ALA A 703 -12.81 32.30 -24.49
CA ALA A 703 -13.49 33.18 -25.43
C ALA A 703 -14.68 32.43 -26.08
N GLY A 704 -15.85 32.54 -25.47
CA GLY A 704 -17.15 32.32 -26.10
C GLY A 704 -17.69 30.88 -26.12
N SER A 705 -18.12 30.34 -24.96
CA SER A 705 -19.35 29.52 -24.87
C SER A 705 -19.72 29.29 -23.40
N SER A 706 -20.94 29.67 -22.99
CA SER A 706 -21.38 29.82 -21.59
C SER A 706 -22.15 28.62 -21.02
N SER A 707 -21.87 27.39 -21.47
CA SER A 707 -22.71 26.22 -21.14
C SER A 707 -22.19 25.33 -19.99
N THR A 708 -21.03 25.64 -19.40
CA THR A 708 -20.43 24.87 -18.29
C THR A 708 -20.21 25.68 -17.01
N SER A 709 -20.85 26.84 -16.88
CA SER A 709 -20.79 27.64 -15.66
C SER A 709 -21.50 26.90 -14.51
N ALA A 710 -20.78 26.67 -13.41
CA ALA A 710 -21.30 26.12 -12.16
C ALA A 710 -22.46 26.92 -11.55
N VAL A 711 -22.69 28.16 -12.02
CA VAL A 711 -23.71 29.11 -11.53
C VAL A 711 -24.82 29.40 -12.56
N GLY A 712 -25.06 28.48 -13.50
CA GLY A 712 -26.12 28.63 -14.51
C GLY A 712 -27.53 28.74 -13.92
N LYS A 713 -28.50 29.13 -14.76
CA LYS A 713 -29.93 29.35 -14.40
C LYS A 713 -30.61 28.17 -13.68
N ASP A 714 -30.00 26.99 -13.72
CA ASP A 714 -30.49 25.74 -13.13
C ASP A 714 -29.83 25.41 -11.77
N SER A 715 -28.98 26.31 -11.23
CA SER A 715 -28.39 26.15 -9.89
C SER A 715 -29.45 26.33 -8.79
N THR A 716 -29.58 25.31 -7.93
CA THR A 716 -30.52 25.32 -6.80
C THR A 716 -30.07 26.25 -5.67
N GLU A 717 -28.84 26.76 -5.70
CA GLU A 717 -28.32 27.75 -4.75
C GLU A 717 -29.20 29.02 -4.70
N HIS A 718 -29.90 29.34 -5.80
CA HIS A 718 -30.83 30.48 -5.88
C HIS A 718 -32.13 30.31 -5.07
N SER A 719 -32.38 29.15 -4.46
CA SER A 719 -33.61 28.84 -3.71
C SER A 719 -33.40 28.73 -2.19
N PHE A 720 -32.14 28.83 -1.72
CA PHE A 720 -31.78 28.72 -0.30
C PHE A 720 -31.63 30.07 0.38
#